data_AF-A0A7V8IW94-F1
#
_entry.id   AF-A0A7V8IW94-F1
#
_cell.length_a   1.000
_cell.length_b   1.000
_cell.length_c   1.000
_cell.angle_alpha   90.00
_cell.angle_beta   90.00
_cell.angle_gamma   90.00
#
_symmetry.space_group_name_H-M   'P 1'
#
loop_
_entity.id
_entity.type
_entity.pdbx_description
1 polymer ?
#
loop_
_entity_poly.entity_id
_entity_poly.type
_entity_poly.pdbx_seq_one_letter_code
_entity_poly.pdbx_strand_id
1 'polypeptide(L)'
;MKRFILALAAGLFAASVAVADRAAAEAAVREGDAALQAKDLTRAIEAYTRAIEADRTFGQAWGKRGVARYRISSWNALEDLGTAKSLEPNVKDWKFWCAQTYIHLDRVVEALEETEALHKAWPDDLDARCLYGRALIRAGDVDAGIAQQEKAFEASRGDPQLPLRTEGYQRRADWKRMRDTAEHGIKGGAPSTILHFHRVIALTEIGDFEAADAAVKEIEAKTTGVTAKMCRVYLESSPDAGAFFSAAVAAADIDIILANSNNTEANNAAARGLFLLGRARDALNLLETRGRRSNFETLFWIGACHWKLGELPEARAALGDARRYNPYLAKHSIRIREFDEFVASVDRELQGEGAQPERLKLGRELAVHLLTVAEIEALVRRYRFQRAAMEYESLLPSLKSALRRAEVEDRLPQVKGMAGALAKLIAGVNGGKLKLKTKVGKTELTITKASPEIFEFAITGGQGKFPWAYLDAEVFCDFATQANLTADETYGLGCLAWDAGHRERAAALFGEVWKSKAALRKGITTFIARRRGVAAPDDGFVWFRGQYATKEEKANLEKGLLPWEGGWVPAKDREMLAKGFVQVDGKWLPGEEGQLLKKGFRKIDGKWVSAEEADAYHKQWANAWVEETAHYTIRTNESEAFAKDLASLMEPAYEAYKAFYAGDEPKLPAKEKMTLFAFRTFEDYRRYCVEQNAEDNLGAAGFATSNSNTVVGWNRSANRMQFLQTMAHEAAHLYWFRVAPAGRAPSWFAEGMATYFEGFDWDGKTWKFGGVPDSRLPRIRDAMQEGKHLKLDELWKGDALALINNDSQKALLFYSECWALNYYLSETENKTYRAAFADYRKAIANGRDEPLSKFIPDLDKFEKDWVRFVTGL
;
A
#
# COMPACT_ATOMS: atom_id res chain seq x y z
N MET A 1 38.45 41.54 -14.35
CA MET A 1 39.67 41.88 -15.13
C MET A 1 40.47 40.58 -15.27
N LYS A 2 40.45 39.80 -16.35
CA LYS A 2 40.76 40.14 -17.76
C LYS A 2 42.03 41.00 -17.89
N ARG A 3 43.18 40.43 -17.47
CA ARG A 3 44.58 40.75 -17.86
C ARG A 3 45.55 40.14 -16.84
N PHE A 4 45.65 38.81 -16.80
CA PHE A 4 46.82 38.10 -16.23
C PHE A 4 47.07 36.79 -17.02
N ILE A 5 46.70 36.83 -18.30
CA ILE A 5 47.19 35.95 -19.36
C ILE A 5 48.28 36.79 -20.04
N LEU A 6 49.45 36.21 -20.30
CA LEU A 6 50.72 36.81 -20.75
C LEU A 6 51.64 37.31 -19.62
N ALA A 7 52.40 36.40 -18.99
CA ALA A 7 53.81 36.62 -18.55
C ALA A 7 54.42 35.46 -17.71
N LEU A 8 54.00 34.20 -17.90
CA LEU A 8 54.75 33.04 -17.37
C LEU A 8 54.93 31.99 -18.47
N ALA A 9 55.28 32.48 -19.65
CA ALA A 9 55.87 31.73 -20.74
C ALA A 9 57.31 32.22 -20.89
N ALA A 10 58.23 31.66 -20.11
CA ALA A 10 59.68 31.58 -20.38
C ALA A 10 60.41 31.14 -19.10
N GLY A 11 60.83 29.87 -19.05
CA GLY A 11 61.86 29.43 -18.09
C GLY A 11 61.60 28.06 -17.51
N LEU A 12 62.43 27.09 -17.94
CA LEU A 12 62.63 25.74 -17.38
C LEU A 12 61.68 24.65 -17.91
N PHE A 13 61.97 24.16 -19.11
CA PHE A 13 62.80 22.95 -19.25
C PHE A 13 63.21 22.81 -20.72
N ALA A 14 64.50 23.02 -20.98
CA ALA A 14 65.15 22.41 -22.12
C ALA A 14 65.16 20.90 -21.87
N ALA A 15 64.06 20.22 -22.14
CA ALA A 15 64.10 18.82 -22.48
C ALA A 15 64.48 18.79 -23.96
N SER A 16 65.60 18.15 -24.27
CA SER A 16 65.93 17.72 -25.62
C SER A 16 64.66 17.25 -26.32
N VAL A 17 64.38 17.76 -27.52
CA VAL A 17 63.42 17.13 -28.42
C VAL A 17 64.03 15.77 -28.75
N ALA A 18 63.76 14.77 -27.90
CA ALA A 18 63.89 13.39 -28.29
C ALA A 18 62.96 13.25 -29.49
N VAL A 19 63.55 13.08 -30.68
CA VAL A 19 62.79 12.71 -31.86
C VAL A 19 62.02 11.46 -31.47
N ALA A 20 60.69 11.52 -31.54
CA ALA A 20 59.84 10.39 -31.20
C ALA A 20 60.30 9.17 -31.99
N ASP A 21 60.75 8.12 -31.29
CA ASP A 21 61.18 6.88 -31.91
C ASP A 21 60.00 5.92 -31.95
N ARG A 22 59.20 6.05 -33.00
CA ARG A 22 58.01 5.24 -33.19
C ARG A 22 58.33 3.75 -33.31
N ALA A 23 59.44 3.40 -33.94
CA ALA A 23 59.83 2.00 -34.14
C ALA A 23 60.24 1.34 -32.82
N ALA A 24 61.01 2.04 -31.97
CA ALA A 24 61.32 1.59 -30.62
C ALA A 24 60.07 1.47 -29.76
N ALA A 25 59.14 2.43 -29.87
CA ALA A 25 57.89 2.40 -29.13
C ALA A 25 57.01 1.20 -29.52
N GLU A 26 56.89 0.90 -30.82
CA GLU A 26 56.17 -0.28 -31.32
C GLU A 26 56.82 -1.61 -30.90
N ALA A 27 58.15 -1.67 -30.87
CA ALA A 27 58.87 -2.84 -30.38
C ALA A 27 58.60 -3.09 -28.89
N ALA A 28 58.64 -2.04 -28.08
CA ALA A 28 58.32 -2.11 -26.66
C ALA A 28 56.84 -2.45 -26.40
N VAL A 29 55.90 -2.00 -27.25
CA VAL A 29 54.50 -2.45 -27.20
C VAL A 29 54.37 -3.94 -27.48
N ARG A 30 55.05 -4.47 -28.50
CA ARG A 30 55.02 -5.93 -28.80
C ARG A 30 55.57 -6.77 -27.64
N GLU A 31 56.61 -6.29 -26.97
CA GLU A 31 57.12 -6.93 -25.75
C GLU A 31 56.08 -6.90 -24.62
N GLY A 32 55.41 -5.76 -24.43
CA GLY A 32 54.34 -5.63 -23.46
C GLY A 32 53.16 -6.55 -23.74
N ASP A 33 52.77 -6.72 -25.01
CA ASP A 33 51.72 -7.66 -25.42
C ASP A 33 52.12 -9.10 -25.11
N ALA A 34 53.37 -9.49 -25.39
CA ALA A 34 53.89 -10.82 -25.08
C ALA A 34 53.92 -11.08 -23.55
N ALA A 35 54.32 -10.10 -22.75
CA ALA A 35 54.26 -10.18 -21.30
C ALA A 35 52.81 -10.29 -20.79
N LEU A 36 51.88 -9.56 -21.40
CA LEU A 36 50.45 -9.64 -21.07
C LEU A 36 49.86 -11.02 -21.39
N GLN A 37 50.25 -11.64 -22.51
CA GLN A 37 49.88 -13.02 -22.85
C GLN A 37 50.45 -14.03 -21.84
N ALA A 38 51.66 -13.78 -21.34
CA ALA A 38 52.27 -14.55 -20.26
C ALA A 38 51.65 -14.28 -18.87
N LYS A 39 50.64 -13.39 -18.78
CA LYS A 39 49.99 -12.92 -17.55
C LYS A 39 50.93 -12.17 -16.58
N ASP A 40 52.08 -11.72 -17.06
CA ASP A 40 53.02 -10.89 -16.31
C ASP A 40 52.65 -9.41 -16.48
N LEU A 41 51.70 -8.96 -15.65
CA LEU A 41 51.17 -7.60 -15.69
C LEU A 41 52.23 -6.54 -15.36
N THR A 42 53.16 -6.86 -14.46
CA THR A 42 54.24 -5.94 -14.05
C THR A 42 55.16 -5.68 -15.24
N ARG A 43 55.67 -6.74 -15.87
CA ARG A 43 56.55 -6.61 -17.03
C ARG A 43 55.84 -5.97 -18.22
N ALA A 44 54.55 -6.24 -18.41
CA ALA A 44 53.75 -5.56 -19.43
C ALA A 44 53.71 -4.04 -19.19
N ILE A 45 53.44 -3.59 -17.96
CA ILE A 45 53.38 -2.16 -17.59
C ILE A 45 54.75 -1.48 -17.79
N GLU A 46 55.85 -2.16 -17.44
CA GLU A 46 57.20 -1.66 -17.66
C GLU A 46 57.51 -1.49 -19.15
N ALA A 47 57.21 -2.50 -19.97
CA ALA A 47 57.41 -2.45 -21.41
C ALA A 47 56.57 -1.32 -22.06
N TYR A 48 55.31 -1.16 -21.68
CA TYR A 48 54.49 -0.05 -22.17
C TYR A 48 54.97 1.31 -21.66
N THR A 49 55.57 1.38 -20.47
CA THR A 49 56.18 2.62 -19.98
C THR A 49 57.38 3.02 -20.82
N ARG A 50 58.25 2.06 -21.18
CA ARG A 50 59.33 2.31 -22.14
C ARG A 50 58.82 2.75 -23.51
N ALA A 51 57.70 2.19 -23.97
CA ALA A 51 57.08 2.62 -25.23
C ALA A 51 56.64 4.10 -25.17
N ILE A 52 56.06 4.54 -24.05
CA ILE A 52 55.66 5.94 -23.82
C ILE A 52 56.88 6.86 -23.71
N GLU A 53 57.96 6.40 -23.11
CA GLU A 53 59.23 7.15 -23.03
C GLU A 53 59.86 7.34 -24.42
N ALA A 54 59.77 6.34 -25.30
CA ALA A 54 60.27 6.41 -26.68
C ALA A 54 59.41 7.30 -27.60
N ASP A 55 58.08 7.24 -27.47
CA ASP A 55 57.14 8.12 -28.18
C ASP A 55 55.92 8.45 -27.30
N ARG A 56 55.91 9.65 -26.71
CA ARG A 56 54.81 10.14 -25.87
C ARG A 56 53.53 10.40 -26.65
N THR A 57 53.58 10.50 -27.98
CA THR A 57 52.42 10.71 -28.85
C THR A 57 51.80 9.39 -29.32
N PHE A 58 52.39 8.24 -28.95
CA PHE A 58 51.83 6.93 -29.29
C PHE A 58 50.65 6.55 -28.40
N GLY A 59 49.43 6.90 -28.85
CA GLY A 59 48.19 6.61 -28.12
C GLY A 59 48.04 5.13 -27.73
N GLN A 60 48.42 4.19 -28.60
CA GLN A 60 48.37 2.75 -28.29
C GLN A 60 49.20 2.35 -27.07
N ALA A 61 50.38 2.94 -26.85
CA ALA A 61 51.23 2.63 -25.71
C ALA A 61 50.57 3.06 -24.39
N TRP A 62 49.99 4.28 -24.38
CA TRP A 62 49.17 4.76 -23.27
C TRP A 62 47.95 3.86 -23.03
N GLY A 63 47.20 3.54 -24.08
CA GLY A 63 45.99 2.73 -23.98
C GLY A 63 46.28 1.34 -23.42
N LYS A 64 47.29 0.65 -23.95
CA LYS A 64 47.69 -0.70 -23.48
C LYS A 64 48.23 -0.69 -22.05
N ARG A 65 48.99 0.34 -21.65
CA ARG A 65 49.39 0.51 -20.24
C ARG A 65 48.19 0.74 -19.34
N GLY A 66 47.24 1.56 -19.78
CA GLY A 66 45.98 1.80 -19.09
C GLY A 66 45.19 0.52 -18.87
N VAL A 67 45.06 -0.35 -19.89
CA VAL A 67 44.40 -1.66 -19.77
C VAL A 67 45.16 -2.60 -18.81
N ALA A 68 46.49 -2.62 -18.86
CA ALA A 68 47.29 -3.42 -17.94
C ALA A 68 47.13 -2.92 -16.48
N ARG A 69 47.11 -1.59 -16.29
CA ARG A 69 46.86 -0.94 -14.99
C ARG A 69 45.45 -1.18 -14.47
N TYR A 70 44.44 -1.23 -15.35
CA TYR A 70 43.08 -1.62 -15.01
C TYR A 70 43.04 -3.04 -14.42
N ARG A 71 43.76 -3.99 -15.03
CA ARG A 71 43.80 -5.40 -14.57
C ARG A 71 44.43 -5.58 -13.18
N ILE A 72 45.32 -4.67 -12.76
CA ILE A 72 45.85 -4.62 -11.39
C ILE A 72 45.07 -3.67 -10.47
N SER A 73 43.87 -3.23 -10.89
CA SER A 73 43.00 -2.29 -10.15
C SER A 73 43.67 -0.97 -9.76
N SER A 74 44.61 -0.46 -10.59
CA SER A 74 45.26 0.83 -10.37
C SER A 74 44.39 1.98 -10.91
N TRP A 75 44.17 3.01 -10.10
CA TRP A 75 43.44 4.22 -10.49
C TRP A 75 44.12 5.01 -11.62
N ASN A 76 45.44 4.85 -11.79
CA ASN A 76 46.22 5.45 -12.89
C ASN A 76 45.78 4.96 -14.28
N ALA A 77 44.95 3.92 -14.36
CA ALA A 77 44.38 3.45 -15.61
C ALA A 77 43.58 4.54 -16.34
N LEU A 78 42.79 5.35 -15.61
CA LEU A 78 41.97 6.41 -16.22
C LEU A 78 42.81 7.54 -16.81
N GLU A 79 43.94 7.88 -16.19
CA GLU A 79 44.85 8.90 -16.71
C GLU A 79 45.42 8.45 -18.06
N ASP A 80 45.98 7.24 -18.10
CA ASP A 80 46.55 6.66 -19.32
C ASP A 80 45.50 6.49 -20.44
N LEU A 81 44.31 5.98 -20.10
CA LEU A 81 43.22 5.80 -21.05
C LEU A 81 42.65 7.15 -21.53
N GLY A 82 42.63 8.16 -20.66
CA GLY A 82 42.27 9.53 -21.01
C GLY A 82 43.25 10.12 -22.04
N THR A 83 44.55 9.98 -21.81
CA THR A 83 45.59 10.38 -22.76
C THR A 83 45.48 9.62 -24.08
N ALA A 84 45.29 8.30 -24.05
CA ALA A 84 45.09 7.47 -25.24
C ALA A 84 43.86 7.94 -26.05
N LYS A 85 42.74 8.21 -25.37
CA LYS A 85 41.52 8.74 -25.99
C LYS A 85 41.73 10.14 -26.60
N SER A 86 42.56 11.00 -25.99
CA SER A 86 42.90 12.31 -26.55
C SER A 86 43.80 12.23 -27.79
N LEU A 87 44.77 11.31 -27.80
CA LEU A 87 45.68 11.09 -28.92
C LEU A 87 45.00 10.34 -30.09
N GLU A 88 44.11 9.41 -29.78
CA GLU A 88 43.44 8.53 -30.75
C GLU A 88 41.90 8.53 -30.52
N PRO A 89 41.20 9.67 -30.79
CA PRO A 89 39.78 9.85 -30.43
C PRO A 89 38.80 8.93 -31.19
N ASN A 90 39.26 8.32 -32.28
CA ASN A 90 38.47 7.43 -33.14
C ASN A 90 38.66 5.94 -32.80
N VAL A 91 39.55 5.60 -31.88
CA VAL A 91 39.75 4.21 -31.44
C VAL A 91 38.69 3.87 -30.39
N LYS A 92 37.76 2.97 -30.76
CA LYS A 92 36.66 2.51 -29.90
C LYS A 92 37.16 1.92 -28.57
N ASP A 93 38.24 1.14 -28.62
CA ASP A 93 38.77 0.40 -27.49
C ASP A 93 39.12 1.30 -26.30
N TRP A 94 39.66 2.50 -26.54
CA TRP A 94 39.98 3.43 -25.46
C TRP A 94 38.73 3.95 -24.74
N LYS A 95 37.66 4.22 -25.49
CA LYS A 95 36.36 4.59 -24.89
C LYS A 95 35.75 3.42 -24.12
N PHE A 96 35.82 2.21 -24.68
CA PHE A 96 35.37 0.98 -24.02
C PHE A 96 36.11 0.74 -22.69
N TRP A 97 37.44 0.83 -22.69
CA TRP A 97 38.24 0.61 -21.48
C TRP A 97 38.10 1.75 -20.46
N CYS A 98 37.91 3.01 -20.89
CA CYS A 98 37.51 4.11 -20.00
C CYS A 98 36.20 3.77 -19.29
N ALA A 99 35.16 3.40 -20.05
CA ALA A 99 33.86 3.03 -19.52
C ALA A 99 33.93 1.83 -18.55
N GLN A 100 34.65 0.77 -18.90
CA GLN A 100 34.90 -0.37 -18.01
C GLN A 100 35.61 0.05 -16.72
N THR A 101 36.59 0.95 -16.81
CA THR A 101 37.31 1.44 -15.64
C THR A 101 36.41 2.29 -14.76
N TYR A 102 35.53 3.12 -15.32
CA TYR A 102 34.52 3.85 -14.55
C TYR A 102 33.58 2.89 -13.82
N ILE A 103 33.07 1.85 -14.48
CA ILE A 103 32.21 0.83 -13.83
C ILE A 103 32.96 0.11 -12.70
N HIS A 104 34.21 -0.30 -12.93
CA HIS A 104 35.03 -1.00 -11.92
C HIS A 104 35.34 -0.13 -10.70
N LEU A 105 35.54 1.16 -10.91
CA LEU A 105 35.72 2.15 -9.84
C LEU A 105 34.39 2.60 -9.22
N ASP A 106 33.26 2.05 -9.68
CA ASP A 106 31.91 2.41 -9.22
C ASP A 106 31.62 3.92 -9.43
N ARG A 107 32.27 4.53 -10.43
CA ARG A 107 32.03 5.90 -10.93
C ARG A 107 30.83 5.87 -11.86
N VAL A 108 29.66 5.69 -11.27
CA VAL A 108 28.40 5.36 -11.96
C VAL A 108 27.99 6.42 -12.99
N VAL A 109 28.19 7.70 -12.69
CA VAL A 109 27.77 8.80 -13.59
C VAL A 109 28.60 8.79 -14.87
N GLU A 110 29.92 8.81 -14.72
CA GLU A 110 30.87 8.82 -15.82
C GLU A 110 30.80 7.53 -16.64
N ALA A 111 30.57 6.39 -15.97
CA ALA A 111 30.31 5.12 -16.63
C ALA A 111 29.08 5.21 -17.53
N LEU A 112 27.96 5.74 -17.02
CA LEU A 112 26.72 5.80 -17.78
C LEU A 112 26.81 6.74 -18.97
N GLU A 113 27.38 7.93 -18.79
CA GLU A 113 27.58 8.90 -19.88
C GLU A 113 28.51 8.36 -20.96
N GLU A 114 29.64 7.75 -20.58
CA GLU A 114 30.61 7.22 -21.54
C GLU A 114 30.05 6.00 -22.28
N THR A 115 29.34 5.10 -21.58
CA THR A 115 28.73 3.91 -22.21
C THR A 115 27.55 4.26 -23.10
N GLU A 116 26.74 5.26 -22.75
CA GLU A 116 25.67 5.75 -23.60
C GLU A 116 26.23 6.35 -24.89
N ALA A 117 27.27 7.18 -24.79
CA ALA A 117 27.97 7.74 -25.94
C ALA A 117 28.62 6.66 -26.82
N LEU A 118 29.25 5.65 -26.19
CA LEU A 118 29.82 4.49 -26.87
C LEU A 118 28.74 3.70 -27.62
N HIS A 119 27.64 3.34 -26.95
CA HIS A 119 26.54 2.61 -27.55
C HIS A 119 25.88 3.38 -28.70
N LYS A 120 25.75 4.71 -28.58
CA LYS A 120 25.20 5.57 -29.65
C LYS A 120 26.12 5.65 -30.86
N ALA A 121 27.44 5.70 -30.64
CA ALA A 121 28.41 5.74 -31.72
C ALA A 121 28.56 4.38 -32.45
N TRP A 122 28.34 3.27 -31.74
CA TRP A 122 28.42 1.91 -32.27
C TRP A 122 27.18 1.08 -31.85
N PRO A 123 26.01 1.32 -32.46
CA PRO A 123 24.74 0.73 -32.02
C PRO A 123 24.62 -0.79 -32.22
N ASP A 124 25.37 -1.34 -33.19
CA ASP A 124 25.41 -2.76 -33.52
C ASP A 124 26.49 -3.53 -32.74
N ASP A 125 27.31 -2.83 -31.97
CA ASP A 125 28.37 -3.43 -31.17
C ASP A 125 27.81 -4.02 -29.87
N LEU A 126 27.89 -5.35 -29.76
CA LEU A 126 27.29 -6.10 -28.65
C LEU A 126 27.99 -5.79 -27.32
N ASP A 127 29.31 -5.57 -27.33
CA ASP A 127 30.10 -5.23 -26.14
C ASP A 127 29.72 -3.84 -25.61
N ALA A 128 29.60 -2.85 -26.50
CA ALA A 128 29.15 -1.50 -26.14
C ALA A 128 27.73 -1.52 -25.56
N ARG A 129 26.81 -2.28 -26.16
CA ARG A 129 25.44 -2.44 -25.65
C ARG A 129 25.41 -3.11 -24.28
N CYS A 130 26.19 -4.17 -24.10
CA CYS A 130 26.31 -4.86 -22.83
C CYS A 130 26.89 -3.97 -21.72
N LEU A 131 27.90 -3.16 -22.06
CA LEU A 131 28.54 -2.23 -21.12
C LEU A 131 27.58 -1.11 -20.70
N TYR A 132 26.79 -0.60 -21.65
CA TYR A 132 25.69 0.32 -21.35
C TYR A 132 24.64 -0.31 -20.44
N GLY A 133 24.25 -1.55 -20.70
CA GLY A 133 23.35 -2.29 -19.81
C GLY A 133 23.90 -2.45 -18.40
N ARG A 134 25.20 -2.73 -18.26
CA ARG A 134 25.86 -2.82 -16.95
C ARG A 134 25.91 -1.46 -16.22
N ALA A 135 26.17 -0.37 -16.93
CA ALA A 135 26.14 0.97 -16.36
C ALA A 135 24.72 1.37 -15.90
N LEU A 136 23.68 1.00 -16.65
CA LEU A 136 22.28 1.17 -16.24
C LEU A 136 21.96 0.40 -14.95
N ILE A 137 22.37 -0.87 -14.85
CA ILE A 137 22.22 -1.68 -13.63
C ILE A 137 22.89 -1.01 -12.43
N ARG A 138 24.13 -0.51 -12.60
CA ARG A 138 24.87 0.20 -11.54
C ARG A 138 24.25 1.55 -11.17
N ALA A 139 23.58 2.21 -12.12
CA ALA A 139 22.81 3.42 -11.89
C ALA A 139 21.41 3.19 -11.29
N GLY A 140 21.03 1.92 -11.08
CA GLY A 140 19.76 1.52 -10.48
C GLY A 140 18.61 1.29 -11.44
N ASP A 141 18.84 1.45 -12.75
CA ASP A 141 17.90 1.02 -13.79
C ASP A 141 18.15 -0.45 -14.15
N VAL A 142 17.87 -1.31 -13.17
CA VAL A 142 18.17 -2.74 -13.21
C VAL A 142 17.47 -3.40 -14.40
N ASP A 143 16.19 -3.12 -14.63
CA ASP A 143 15.43 -3.78 -15.69
C ASP A 143 15.81 -3.29 -17.09
N ALA A 144 16.02 -1.98 -17.29
CA ALA A 144 16.48 -1.50 -18.60
C ALA A 144 17.89 -2.04 -18.90
N GLY A 145 18.76 -2.11 -17.89
CA GLY A 145 20.10 -2.64 -18.08
C GLY A 145 20.11 -4.16 -18.38
N ILE A 146 19.28 -4.96 -17.70
CA ILE A 146 19.05 -6.37 -18.05
C ILE A 146 18.55 -6.48 -19.48
N ALA A 147 17.56 -5.66 -19.88
CA ALA A 147 17.00 -5.70 -21.23
C ALA A 147 18.05 -5.40 -22.32
N GLN A 148 18.98 -4.47 -22.08
CA GLN A 148 20.09 -4.21 -23.02
C GLN A 148 21.02 -5.43 -23.15
N GLN A 149 21.34 -6.08 -22.04
CA GLN A 149 22.21 -7.27 -22.03
C GLN A 149 21.51 -8.52 -22.58
N GLU A 150 20.19 -8.64 -22.43
CA GLU A 150 19.38 -9.71 -23.05
C GLU A 150 19.37 -9.54 -24.57
N LYS A 151 19.10 -8.33 -25.08
CA LYS A 151 19.17 -8.04 -26.53
C LYS A 151 20.53 -8.35 -27.14
N ALA A 152 21.62 -8.02 -26.43
CA ALA A 152 22.96 -8.31 -26.91
C ALA A 152 23.23 -9.82 -27.01
N PHE A 153 22.72 -10.61 -26.05
CA PHE A 153 22.89 -12.05 -26.02
C PHE A 153 22.03 -12.80 -27.04
N GLU A 154 20.82 -12.32 -27.27
CA GLU A 154 19.98 -12.84 -28.37
C GLU A 154 20.63 -12.57 -29.72
N ALA A 155 21.16 -11.36 -29.92
CA ALA A 155 21.88 -11.00 -31.14
C ALA A 155 23.17 -11.81 -31.34
N SER A 156 23.86 -12.20 -30.26
CA SER A 156 25.02 -13.10 -30.33
C SER A 156 24.65 -14.57 -30.54
N ARG A 157 23.34 -14.90 -30.65
CA ARG A 157 22.81 -16.28 -30.72
C ARG A 157 23.22 -17.13 -29.51
N GLY A 158 23.30 -16.51 -28.33
CA GLY A 158 23.57 -17.20 -27.08
C GLY A 158 25.05 -17.44 -26.79
N ASP A 159 25.94 -16.59 -27.30
CA ASP A 159 27.40 -16.69 -27.07
C ASP A 159 27.73 -16.83 -25.56
N PRO A 160 28.31 -17.96 -25.13
CA PRO A 160 28.65 -18.18 -23.73
C PRO A 160 29.75 -17.25 -23.21
N GLN A 161 30.48 -16.56 -24.09
CA GLN A 161 31.52 -15.59 -23.73
C GLN A 161 30.95 -14.22 -23.29
N LEU A 162 29.63 -13.99 -23.42
CA LEU A 162 28.92 -12.78 -23.00
C LEU A 162 27.97 -12.95 -21.78
N PRO A 163 28.43 -13.47 -20.61
CA PRO A 163 27.56 -13.71 -19.45
C PRO A 163 27.41 -12.48 -18.55
N LEU A 164 27.05 -11.33 -19.12
CA LEU A 164 27.04 -10.04 -18.41
C LEU A 164 25.77 -9.78 -17.56
N ARG A 165 24.78 -10.67 -17.64
CA ARG A 165 23.46 -10.55 -16.99
C ARG A 165 23.41 -10.97 -15.52
N THR A 166 24.41 -11.71 -15.03
CA THR A 166 24.39 -12.23 -13.65
C THR A 166 24.30 -11.11 -12.61
N GLU A 167 24.93 -9.97 -12.86
CA GLU A 167 24.88 -8.81 -11.96
C GLU A 167 23.47 -8.19 -11.90
N GLY A 168 22.81 -8.07 -13.06
CA GLY A 168 21.43 -7.59 -13.13
C GLY A 168 20.46 -8.53 -12.43
N TYR A 169 20.59 -9.84 -12.65
CA TYR A 169 19.77 -10.83 -11.96
C TYR A 169 20.05 -10.88 -10.46
N GLN A 170 21.30 -10.69 -10.02
CA GLN A 170 21.62 -10.48 -8.60
C GLN A 170 20.87 -9.27 -8.04
N ARG A 171 20.96 -8.11 -8.71
CA ARG A 171 20.23 -6.90 -8.27
C ARG A 171 18.74 -7.17 -8.16
N ARG A 172 18.16 -7.89 -9.12
CA ARG A 172 16.74 -8.28 -9.12
C ARG A 172 16.37 -9.36 -8.08
N ALA A 173 17.37 -9.96 -7.44
CA ALA A 173 17.26 -11.17 -6.62
C ALA A 173 16.59 -12.33 -7.40
N ASP A 174 16.88 -12.44 -8.69
CA ASP A 174 16.46 -13.54 -9.56
C ASP A 174 17.55 -14.63 -9.58
N TRP A 175 17.65 -15.34 -8.45
CA TRP A 175 18.72 -16.30 -8.20
C TRP A 175 18.72 -17.46 -9.21
N LYS A 176 17.55 -17.91 -9.68
CA LYS A 176 17.45 -18.98 -10.68
C LYS A 176 18.06 -18.56 -12.01
N ARG A 177 17.66 -17.40 -12.57
CA ARG A 177 18.26 -16.90 -13.82
C ARG A 177 19.73 -16.57 -13.66
N MET A 178 20.15 -16.08 -12.48
CA MET A 178 21.56 -15.84 -12.17
C MET A 178 22.38 -17.13 -12.22
N ARG A 179 21.91 -18.21 -11.57
CA ARG A 179 22.53 -19.54 -11.63
C ARG A 179 22.64 -20.03 -13.07
N ASP A 180 21.52 -20.04 -13.80
CA ASP A 180 21.46 -20.59 -15.15
C ASP A 180 22.40 -19.84 -16.11
N THR A 181 22.47 -18.50 -15.98
CA THR A 181 23.38 -17.66 -16.76
C THR A 181 24.85 -17.94 -16.41
N ALA A 182 25.17 -18.09 -15.12
CA ALA A 182 26.53 -18.40 -14.69
C ALA A 182 26.97 -19.79 -15.18
N GLU A 183 26.08 -20.79 -15.10
CA GLU A 183 26.37 -22.14 -15.57
C GLU A 183 26.54 -22.22 -17.09
N HIS A 184 25.72 -21.49 -17.86
CA HIS A 184 25.87 -21.40 -19.31
C HIS A 184 27.26 -20.86 -19.69
N GLY A 185 27.69 -19.77 -19.05
CA GLY A 185 29.01 -19.17 -19.29
C GLY A 185 30.16 -20.09 -18.88
N ILE A 186 30.06 -20.74 -17.71
CA ILE A 186 31.09 -21.69 -17.24
C ILE A 186 31.21 -22.88 -18.19
N LYS A 187 30.08 -23.50 -18.58
CA LYS A 187 30.05 -24.66 -19.49
C LYS A 187 30.59 -24.31 -20.87
N GLY A 188 30.32 -23.10 -21.36
CA GLY A 188 30.85 -22.61 -22.63
C GLY A 188 32.27 -22.03 -22.56
N GLY A 189 32.98 -22.20 -21.44
CA GLY A 189 34.39 -21.86 -21.32
C GLY A 189 34.69 -20.36 -21.19
N ALA A 190 33.77 -19.56 -20.65
CA ALA A 190 34.02 -18.15 -20.39
C ALA A 190 35.19 -17.99 -19.39
N PRO A 191 36.23 -17.19 -19.69
CA PRO A 191 37.41 -17.03 -18.84
C PRO A 191 37.14 -16.05 -17.68
N SER A 192 36.15 -16.36 -16.85
CA SER A 192 35.60 -15.44 -15.85
C SER A 192 35.40 -16.11 -14.49
N THR A 193 36.33 -15.88 -13.57
CA THR A 193 36.27 -16.42 -12.20
C THR A 193 35.10 -15.87 -11.40
N ILE A 194 34.59 -14.68 -11.75
CA ILE A 194 33.43 -14.08 -11.10
C ILE A 194 32.14 -14.89 -11.35
N LEU A 195 32.02 -15.62 -12.46
CA LEU A 195 30.86 -16.48 -12.71
C LEU A 195 30.76 -17.63 -11.71
N HIS A 196 31.90 -18.17 -11.27
CA HIS A 196 31.91 -19.19 -10.22
C HIS A 196 31.40 -18.60 -8.91
N PHE A 197 31.82 -17.39 -8.55
CA PHE A 197 31.31 -16.70 -7.37
C PHE A 197 29.81 -16.41 -7.47
N HIS A 198 29.34 -15.89 -8.60
CA HIS A 198 27.92 -15.66 -8.84
C HIS A 198 27.08 -16.95 -8.80
N ARG A 199 27.61 -18.08 -9.31
CA ARG A 199 26.96 -19.39 -9.21
C ARG A 199 26.81 -19.82 -7.75
N VAL A 200 27.86 -19.69 -6.93
CA VAL A 200 27.82 -20.03 -5.50
C VAL A 200 26.83 -19.14 -4.75
N ILE A 201 26.82 -17.82 -5.01
CA ILE A 201 25.83 -16.90 -4.47
C ILE A 201 24.42 -17.39 -4.80
N ALA A 202 24.13 -17.60 -6.08
CA ALA A 202 22.80 -17.99 -6.54
C ALA A 202 22.33 -19.32 -5.93
N LEU A 203 23.20 -20.35 -5.89
CA LEU A 203 22.89 -21.64 -5.28
C LEU A 203 22.63 -21.52 -3.77
N THR A 204 23.47 -20.75 -3.08
CA THR A 204 23.30 -20.49 -1.65
C THR A 204 21.98 -19.78 -1.38
N GLU A 205 21.63 -18.75 -2.16
CA GLU A 205 20.39 -17.98 -2.03
C GLU A 205 19.12 -18.76 -2.44
N ILE A 206 19.25 -19.74 -3.34
CA ILE A 206 18.18 -20.72 -3.64
C ILE A 206 17.97 -21.71 -2.49
N GLY A 207 18.98 -21.92 -1.64
CA GLY A 207 18.98 -22.94 -0.58
C GLY A 207 19.52 -24.30 -1.04
N ASP A 208 20.14 -24.37 -2.22
CA ASP A 208 20.77 -25.58 -2.74
C ASP A 208 22.23 -25.67 -2.26
N PHE A 209 22.39 -25.95 -0.97
CA PHE A 209 23.70 -25.92 -0.30
C PHE A 209 24.64 -27.03 -0.75
N GLU A 210 24.10 -28.20 -1.14
CA GLU A 210 24.91 -29.30 -1.68
C GLU A 210 25.55 -28.91 -3.02
N ALA A 211 24.77 -28.31 -3.93
CA ALA A 211 25.32 -27.82 -5.19
C ALA A 211 26.27 -26.64 -4.98
N ALA A 212 25.99 -25.77 -3.99
CA ALA A 212 26.88 -24.67 -3.64
C ALA A 212 28.25 -25.17 -3.14
N ASP A 213 28.25 -26.15 -2.22
CA ASP A 213 29.47 -26.80 -1.71
C ASP A 213 30.26 -27.49 -2.83
N ALA A 214 29.58 -28.22 -3.72
CA ALA A 214 30.22 -28.82 -4.89
C ALA A 214 30.88 -27.76 -5.79
N ALA A 215 30.22 -26.62 -6.01
CA ALA A 215 30.78 -25.51 -6.79
C ALA A 215 31.97 -24.82 -6.09
N VAL A 216 31.97 -24.71 -4.76
CA VAL A 216 33.12 -24.23 -3.97
C VAL A 216 34.32 -25.17 -4.14
N LYS A 217 34.11 -26.49 -3.99
CA LYS A 217 35.18 -27.49 -4.18
C LYS A 217 35.74 -27.49 -5.60
N GLU A 218 34.89 -27.27 -6.60
CA GLU A 218 35.31 -27.17 -8.01
C GLU A 218 36.28 -25.99 -8.23
N ILE A 219 36.01 -24.82 -7.63
CA ILE A 219 36.89 -23.65 -7.78
C ILE A 219 38.16 -23.78 -6.93
N GLU A 220 38.07 -24.37 -5.73
CA GLU A 220 39.24 -24.61 -4.87
C GLU A 220 40.24 -25.58 -5.51
N ALA A 221 39.76 -26.55 -6.29
CA ALA A 221 40.62 -27.43 -7.08
C ALA A 221 41.39 -26.71 -8.20
N LYS A 222 40.91 -25.52 -8.64
CA LYS A 222 41.51 -24.71 -9.71
C LYS A 222 42.36 -23.56 -9.16
N THR A 223 42.01 -23.01 -8.00
CA THR A 223 42.70 -21.86 -7.40
C THR A 223 42.46 -21.78 -5.90
N THR A 224 43.49 -21.36 -5.16
CA THR A 224 43.39 -21.04 -3.72
C THR A 224 43.31 -19.53 -3.45
N GLY A 225 43.14 -18.73 -4.50
CA GLY A 225 43.11 -17.26 -4.43
C GLY A 225 41.85 -16.68 -3.78
N VAL A 226 41.79 -15.35 -3.73
CA VAL A 226 40.71 -14.59 -3.06
C VAL A 226 39.32 -15.01 -3.51
N THR A 227 39.10 -15.32 -4.80
CA THR A 227 37.79 -15.75 -5.30
C THR A 227 37.30 -17.05 -4.67
N ALA A 228 38.17 -18.04 -4.50
CA ALA A 228 37.79 -19.29 -3.84
C ALA A 228 37.39 -19.04 -2.37
N LYS A 229 38.13 -18.16 -1.69
CA LYS A 229 37.81 -17.75 -0.31
C LYS A 229 36.48 -17.01 -0.22
N MET A 230 36.19 -16.11 -1.15
CA MET A 230 34.89 -15.43 -1.21
C MET A 230 33.74 -16.42 -1.40
N CYS A 231 33.87 -17.40 -2.31
CA CYS A 231 32.87 -18.45 -2.51
C CYS A 231 32.60 -19.22 -1.21
N ARG A 232 33.68 -19.66 -0.55
CA ARG A 232 33.58 -20.44 0.69
C ARG A 232 32.97 -19.62 1.83
N VAL A 233 33.41 -18.38 2.03
CA VAL A 233 32.81 -17.46 3.01
C VAL A 233 31.32 -17.26 2.77
N TYR A 234 30.89 -17.11 1.52
CA TYR A 234 29.47 -16.89 1.23
C TYR A 234 28.59 -18.06 1.68
N LEU A 235 29.04 -19.30 1.42
CA LEU A 235 28.37 -20.52 1.87
C LEU A 235 28.47 -20.69 3.39
N GLU A 236 29.70 -20.73 3.91
CA GLU A 236 29.96 -21.15 5.29
C GLU A 236 29.57 -20.13 6.36
N SER A 237 29.33 -18.87 5.98
CA SER A 237 28.76 -17.86 6.88
C SER A 237 27.24 -17.87 6.93
N SER A 238 26.55 -18.62 6.04
CA SER A 238 25.09 -18.66 5.97
C SER A 238 24.53 -19.60 7.04
N PRO A 239 23.83 -19.12 8.10
CA PRO A 239 23.39 -19.97 9.20
C PRO A 239 22.44 -21.10 8.77
N ASP A 240 21.65 -20.86 7.71
CA ASP A 240 20.73 -21.85 7.16
C ASP A 240 21.43 -23.03 6.47
N ALA A 241 22.74 -22.93 6.20
CA ALA A 241 23.50 -23.96 5.48
C ALA A 241 23.76 -25.22 6.31
N GLY A 242 23.36 -25.25 7.59
CA GLY A 242 23.38 -26.45 8.43
C GLY A 242 24.78 -27.06 8.53
N ALA A 243 24.97 -28.27 8.01
CA ALA A 243 26.24 -29.00 8.07
C ALA A 243 27.38 -28.32 7.27
N PHE A 244 27.06 -27.42 6.34
CA PHE A 244 28.04 -26.66 5.56
C PHE A 244 28.45 -25.34 6.23
N PHE A 245 27.81 -24.96 7.35
CA PHE A 245 28.16 -23.76 8.10
C PHE A 245 29.39 -24.00 9.01
N SER A 246 30.38 -23.09 8.95
CA SER A 246 31.57 -23.14 9.81
C SER A 246 32.06 -21.74 10.15
N ALA A 247 31.71 -21.25 11.34
CA ALA A 247 32.10 -19.92 11.79
C ALA A 247 33.63 -19.71 11.83
N ALA A 248 34.38 -20.75 12.22
CA ALA A 248 35.84 -20.69 12.34
C ALA A 248 36.52 -20.60 10.97
N VAL A 249 36.07 -21.40 9.99
CA VAL A 249 36.66 -21.40 8.64
C VAL A 249 36.27 -20.12 7.91
N ALA A 250 35.01 -19.68 8.01
CA ALA A 250 34.56 -18.41 7.46
C ALA A 250 35.38 -17.23 8.01
N ALA A 251 35.64 -17.18 9.33
CA ALA A 251 36.46 -16.14 9.95
C ALA A 251 37.90 -16.13 9.43
N ALA A 252 38.54 -17.29 9.34
CA ALA A 252 39.92 -17.40 8.82
C ALA A 252 40.02 -16.93 7.36
N ASP A 253 39.02 -17.27 6.53
CA ASP A 253 39.01 -16.83 5.14
C ASP A 253 38.72 -15.35 4.97
N ILE A 254 37.91 -14.75 5.84
CA ILE A 254 37.71 -13.30 5.86
C ILE A 254 39.06 -12.59 6.06
N ASP A 255 39.90 -13.06 6.99
CA ASP A 255 41.23 -12.47 7.20
C ASP A 255 42.12 -12.61 5.95
N ILE A 256 42.09 -13.77 5.29
CA ILE A 256 42.82 -14.00 4.02
C ILE A 256 42.32 -13.06 2.92
N ILE A 257 41.00 -12.89 2.78
CA ILE A 257 40.39 -11.98 1.80
C ILE A 257 40.89 -10.56 2.04
N LEU A 258 40.80 -10.07 3.28
CA LEU A 258 41.15 -8.69 3.65
C LEU A 258 42.65 -8.40 3.58
N ALA A 259 43.50 -9.42 3.70
CA ALA A 259 44.95 -9.30 3.54
C ALA A 259 45.37 -9.22 2.06
N ASN A 260 44.60 -9.85 1.15
CA ASN A 260 44.99 -10.04 -0.25
C ASN A 260 44.14 -9.25 -1.26
N SER A 261 43.06 -8.62 -0.82
CA SER A 261 42.19 -7.78 -1.67
C SER A 261 41.62 -6.59 -0.91
N ASN A 262 41.38 -5.51 -1.66
CA ASN A 262 40.63 -4.34 -1.21
C ASN A 262 39.59 -3.91 -2.27
N ASN A 263 39.17 -4.82 -3.15
CA ASN A 263 38.11 -4.53 -4.10
C ASN A 263 36.72 -4.57 -3.42
N THR A 264 35.75 -3.92 -4.07
CA THR A 264 34.40 -3.74 -3.52
C THR A 264 33.72 -5.08 -3.26
N GLU A 265 33.84 -6.05 -4.17
CA GLU A 265 33.25 -7.39 -4.04
C GLU A 265 33.82 -8.15 -2.83
N ALA A 266 35.14 -8.14 -2.63
CA ALA A 266 35.78 -8.80 -1.49
C ALA A 266 35.37 -8.17 -0.16
N ASN A 267 35.35 -6.83 -0.09
CA ASN A 267 34.93 -6.11 1.11
C ASN A 267 33.48 -6.43 1.47
N ASN A 268 32.58 -6.49 0.48
CA ASN A 268 31.17 -6.83 0.70
C ASN A 268 30.97 -8.30 1.08
N ALA A 269 31.69 -9.24 0.46
CA ALA A 269 31.64 -10.65 0.85
C ALA A 269 32.14 -10.87 2.28
N ALA A 270 33.25 -10.23 2.66
CA ALA A 270 33.79 -10.27 4.01
C ALA A 270 32.84 -9.63 5.02
N ALA A 271 32.24 -8.48 4.71
CA ALA A 271 31.30 -7.80 5.58
C ALA A 271 30.00 -8.60 5.79
N ARG A 272 29.44 -9.19 4.73
CA ARG A 272 28.32 -10.15 4.83
C ARG A 272 28.69 -11.29 5.78
N GLY A 273 29.87 -11.89 5.58
CA GLY A 273 30.36 -12.97 6.44
C GLY A 273 30.44 -12.55 7.90
N LEU A 274 31.13 -11.45 8.20
CA LEU A 274 31.23 -10.89 9.56
C LEU A 274 29.86 -10.63 10.18
N PHE A 275 28.93 -10.03 9.42
CA PHE A 275 27.57 -9.75 9.87
C PHE A 275 26.82 -11.02 10.28
N LEU A 276 26.84 -12.04 9.42
CA LEU A 276 26.14 -13.31 9.67
C LEU A 276 26.76 -14.13 10.80
N LEU A 277 28.06 -13.95 11.05
CA LEU A 277 28.76 -14.49 12.23
C LEU A 277 28.49 -13.69 13.53
N GLY A 278 27.56 -12.73 13.50
CA GLY A 278 27.19 -11.92 14.66
C GLY A 278 28.14 -10.76 14.96
N ARG A 279 29.13 -10.49 14.09
CA ARG A 279 30.14 -9.43 14.24
C ARG A 279 29.74 -8.17 13.47
N ALA A 280 28.51 -7.68 13.70
CA ALA A 280 27.94 -6.55 12.98
C ALA A 280 28.76 -5.25 13.10
N ARG A 281 29.40 -4.99 14.25
CA ARG A 281 30.26 -3.81 14.43
C ARG A 281 31.54 -3.89 13.59
N ASP A 282 32.14 -5.08 13.48
CA ASP A 282 33.35 -5.28 12.66
C ASP A 282 33.02 -5.17 11.17
N ALA A 283 31.88 -5.73 10.76
CA ALA A 283 31.35 -5.57 9.40
C ALA A 283 31.11 -4.09 9.06
N LEU A 284 30.47 -3.34 9.98
CA LEU A 284 30.25 -1.91 9.81
C LEU A 284 31.57 -1.15 9.68
N ASN A 285 32.51 -1.35 10.60
CA ASN A 285 33.83 -0.70 10.56
C ASN A 285 34.57 -0.99 9.24
N LEU A 286 34.51 -2.25 8.77
CA LEU A 286 35.08 -2.64 7.48
C LEU A 286 34.45 -1.85 6.33
N LEU A 287 33.12 -1.80 6.26
CA LEU A 287 32.40 -1.10 5.19
C LEU A 287 32.57 0.41 5.26
N GLU A 288 32.67 1.00 6.45
CA GLU A 288 32.98 2.42 6.61
C GLU A 288 34.40 2.77 6.18
N THR A 289 35.35 1.84 6.35
CA THR A 289 36.77 2.07 6.03
C THR A 289 37.11 1.75 4.58
N ARG A 290 36.56 0.65 4.05
CA ARG A 290 36.95 0.07 2.75
C ARG A 290 35.78 -0.06 1.76
N GLY A 291 34.54 0.11 2.20
CA GLY A 291 33.35 -0.02 1.35
C GLY A 291 33.19 1.18 0.43
N ARG A 292 32.64 0.94 -0.77
CA ARG A 292 32.21 2.01 -1.68
C ARG A 292 30.73 2.32 -1.46
N ARG A 293 30.40 3.49 -0.93
CA ARG A 293 29.02 3.90 -0.63
C ARG A 293 28.18 4.22 -1.87
N SER A 294 28.80 4.30 -3.06
CA SER A 294 28.10 4.31 -4.36
C SER A 294 27.57 2.93 -4.77
N ASN A 295 27.95 1.87 -4.05
CA ASN A 295 27.56 0.51 -4.36
C ASN A 295 26.38 0.06 -3.49
N PHE A 296 25.34 -0.47 -4.13
CA PHE A 296 24.16 -1.00 -3.45
C PHE A 296 24.48 -2.02 -2.34
N GLU A 297 25.35 -3.02 -2.59
CA GLU A 297 25.60 -4.08 -1.60
C GLU A 297 26.26 -3.49 -0.35
N THR A 298 27.21 -2.56 -0.54
CA THR A 298 27.86 -1.85 0.57
C THR A 298 26.81 -1.14 1.43
N LEU A 299 25.90 -0.36 0.81
CA LEU A 299 24.85 0.37 1.52
C LEU A 299 23.85 -0.56 2.20
N PHE A 300 23.48 -1.66 1.54
CA PHE A 300 22.60 -2.69 2.10
C PHE A 300 23.20 -3.27 3.38
N TRP A 301 24.47 -3.69 3.35
CA TRP A 301 25.14 -4.28 4.51
C TRP A 301 25.45 -3.25 5.61
N ILE A 302 25.77 -2.00 5.28
CA ILE A 302 25.83 -0.90 6.27
C ILE A 302 24.49 -0.77 6.99
N GLY A 303 23.39 -0.74 6.22
CA GLY A 303 22.04 -0.65 6.76
C GLY A 303 21.66 -1.83 7.65
N ALA A 304 21.98 -3.05 7.22
CA ALA A 304 21.78 -4.26 8.02
C ALA A 304 22.60 -4.23 9.32
N CYS A 305 23.86 -3.79 9.28
CA CYS A 305 24.70 -3.68 10.47
C CYS A 305 24.13 -2.68 11.47
N HIS A 306 23.76 -1.47 11.04
CA HIS A 306 23.13 -0.48 11.90
C HIS A 306 21.82 -0.99 12.51
N TRP A 307 20.98 -1.68 11.72
CA TRP A 307 19.75 -2.28 12.21
C TRP A 307 20.03 -3.30 13.32
N LYS A 308 21.00 -4.19 13.11
CA LYS A 308 21.40 -5.22 14.08
C LYS A 308 21.97 -4.62 15.36
N LEU A 309 22.59 -3.44 15.27
CA LEU A 309 23.14 -2.68 16.40
C LEU A 309 22.08 -1.81 17.11
N GLY A 310 20.84 -1.77 16.64
CA GLY A 310 19.77 -0.93 17.18
C GLY A 310 19.84 0.53 16.74
N GLU A 311 20.72 0.88 15.81
CA GLU A 311 20.93 2.21 15.24
C GLU A 311 19.92 2.45 14.10
N LEU A 312 18.62 2.41 14.43
CA LEU A 312 17.52 2.38 13.45
C LEU A 312 17.50 3.59 12.48
N PRO A 313 17.81 4.84 12.90
CA PRO A 313 17.87 5.98 11.98
C PRO A 313 18.97 5.81 10.91
N GLU A 314 20.15 5.35 11.30
CA GLU A 314 21.27 5.05 10.41
C GLU A 314 20.92 3.91 9.45
N ALA A 315 20.29 2.87 9.98
CA ALA A 315 19.83 1.74 9.18
C ALA A 315 18.86 2.18 8.08
N ARG A 316 17.85 2.98 8.46
CA ARG A 316 16.87 3.53 7.52
C ARG A 316 17.51 4.43 6.48
N ALA A 317 18.47 5.27 6.87
CA ALA A 317 19.17 6.15 5.93
C ALA A 317 19.97 5.35 4.89
N ALA A 318 20.80 4.41 5.34
CA ALA A 318 21.63 3.58 4.45
C ALA A 318 20.77 2.70 3.53
N LEU A 319 19.69 2.10 4.05
CA LEU A 319 18.76 1.29 3.26
C LEU A 319 17.94 2.14 2.29
N GLY A 320 17.61 3.39 2.65
CA GLY A 320 16.96 4.30 1.72
C GLY A 320 17.85 4.66 0.54
N ASP A 321 19.13 4.93 0.78
CA ASP A 321 20.11 5.12 -0.29
C ASP A 321 20.30 3.83 -1.11
N ALA A 322 20.36 2.65 -0.48
CA ALA A 322 20.40 1.37 -1.18
C ALA A 322 19.15 1.18 -2.07
N ARG A 323 17.96 1.55 -1.58
CA ARG A 323 16.70 1.45 -2.33
C ARG A 323 16.67 2.31 -3.60
N ARG A 324 17.38 3.43 -3.58
CA ARG A 324 17.52 4.33 -4.74
C ARG A 324 18.45 3.75 -5.80
N TYR A 325 19.48 3.00 -5.39
CA TYR A 325 20.36 2.25 -6.28
C TYR A 325 19.81 0.91 -6.74
N ASN A 326 18.82 0.34 -6.05
CA ASN A 326 18.21 -0.93 -6.45
C ASN A 326 16.75 -1.00 -6.00
N PRO A 327 15.79 -1.02 -6.95
CA PRO A 327 14.38 -1.04 -6.61
C PRO A 327 13.90 -2.34 -5.97
N TYR A 328 14.73 -3.39 -5.99
CA TYR A 328 14.44 -4.71 -5.47
C TYR A 328 14.97 -4.94 -4.05
N LEU A 329 15.32 -3.89 -3.30
CA LEU A 329 15.88 -3.94 -1.94
C LEU A 329 15.21 -5.00 -1.03
N ALA A 330 13.88 -5.00 -0.95
CA ALA A 330 13.12 -5.89 -0.06
C ALA A 330 13.35 -7.40 -0.36
N LYS A 331 13.72 -7.75 -1.59
CA LYS A 331 14.02 -9.15 -1.93
C LYS A 331 15.35 -9.62 -1.35
N HIS A 332 16.28 -8.71 -1.05
CA HIS A 332 17.59 -9.04 -0.50
C HIS A 332 17.56 -9.30 1.02
N SER A 333 16.51 -8.89 1.72
CA SER A 333 16.38 -9.05 3.17
C SER A 333 15.72 -10.33 3.63
N ILE A 334 15.12 -11.11 2.72
CA ILE A 334 14.25 -12.26 3.04
C ILE A 334 14.93 -13.31 3.93
N ARG A 335 16.26 -13.47 3.80
CA ARG A 335 17.02 -14.46 4.56
C ARG A 335 17.58 -13.96 5.88
N ILE A 336 17.40 -12.67 6.19
CA ILE A 336 17.80 -12.11 7.48
C ILE A 336 16.53 -12.02 8.33
N ARG A 337 16.38 -12.97 9.24
CA ARG A 337 15.22 -13.07 10.15
C ARG A 337 14.92 -11.71 10.79
N GLU A 338 13.65 -11.30 10.77
CA GLU A 338 13.10 -10.05 11.33
C GLU A 338 13.56 -8.75 10.66
N PHE A 339 14.47 -8.82 9.68
CA PHE A 339 14.96 -7.64 8.96
C PHE A 339 14.07 -7.23 7.80
N ASP A 340 13.38 -8.20 7.19
CA ASP A 340 12.51 -8.01 6.04
C ASP A 340 11.34 -7.06 6.33
N GLU A 341 10.71 -7.15 7.51
CA GLU A 341 9.67 -6.21 7.93
C GLU A 341 10.19 -4.77 8.04
N PHE A 342 11.40 -4.61 8.59
CA PHE A 342 12.05 -3.30 8.70
C PHE A 342 12.37 -2.74 7.31
N VAL A 343 12.96 -3.55 6.43
CA VAL A 343 13.26 -3.15 5.04
C VAL A 343 11.98 -2.82 4.26
N ALA A 344 10.90 -3.58 4.46
CA ALA A 344 9.61 -3.28 3.85
C ALA A 344 9.04 -1.95 4.35
N SER A 345 9.30 -1.56 5.60
CA SER A 345 8.94 -0.24 6.12
C SER A 345 9.77 0.89 5.49
N VAL A 346 11.04 0.63 5.16
CA VAL A 346 11.88 1.53 4.38
C VAL A 346 11.34 1.68 2.96
N ASP A 347 11.00 0.57 2.30
CA ASP A 347 10.45 0.60 0.95
C ASP A 347 9.12 1.38 0.88
N ARG A 348 8.20 1.16 1.84
CA ARG A 348 6.92 1.90 1.91
C ARG A 348 7.09 3.41 2.04
N GLU A 349 8.03 3.88 2.83
CA GLU A 349 8.31 5.33 2.94
C GLU A 349 8.81 5.93 1.62
N LEU A 350 9.42 5.11 0.76
CA LEU A 350 10.01 5.53 -0.49
C LEU A 350 9.13 5.21 -1.72
N GLN A 351 7.96 4.59 -1.52
CA GLN A 351 7.00 4.33 -2.60
C GLN A 351 6.50 5.63 -3.28
N GLY A 352 6.67 6.78 -2.63
CA GLY A 352 6.37 8.12 -3.16
C GLY A 352 7.52 8.86 -3.86
N GLU A 353 8.73 8.29 -3.98
CA GLU A 353 9.93 9.00 -4.51
C GLU A 353 9.91 9.31 -6.03
N GLY A 354 8.75 9.22 -6.68
CA GLY A 354 8.58 9.54 -8.09
C GLY A 354 9.01 8.44 -9.07
N ALA A 355 8.86 8.74 -10.36
CA ALA A 355 9.13 7.80 -11.46
C ALA A 355 10.63 7.45 -11.58
N GLN A 356 10.93 6.33 -12.26
CA GLN A 356 12.29 5.82 -12.53
C GLN A 356 13.32 6.89 -12.98
N PRO A 357 12.98 7.93 -13.79
CA PRO A 357 13.90 9.02 -14.12
C PRO A 357 14.40 9.83 -12.91
N GLU A 358 13.58 10.03 -11.88
CA GLU A 358 14.00 10.72 -10.66
C GLU A 358 14.92 9.85 -9.80
N ARG A 359 14.67 8.54 -9.73
CA ARG A 359 15.54 7.57 -9.05
C ARG A 359 16.94 7.51 -9.69
N LEU A 360 17.00 7.54 -11.02
CA LEU A 360 18.25 7.62 -11.78
C LEU A 360 19.02 8.91 -11.45
N LYS A 361 18.34 10.06 -11.32
CA LYS A 361 18.99 11.31 -10.88
C LYS A 361 19.52 11.20 -9.44
N LEU A 362 18.72 10.63 -8.53
CA LEU A 362 19.11 10.39 -7.13
C LEU A 362 20.37 9.50 -7.01
N GLY A 363 20.40 8.37 -7.72
CA GLY A 363 21.58 7.48 -7.74
C GLY A 363 22.83 8.16 -8.33
N ARG A 364 22.65 9.01 -9.35
CA ARG A 364 23.74 9.82 -9.92
C ARG A 364 24.25 10.88 -8.94
N GLU A 365 23.37 11.55 -8.20
CA GLU A 365 23.74 12.57 -7.20
C GLU A 365 24.49 11.99 -6.01
N LEU A 366 24.02 10.85 -5.48
CA LEU A 366 24.68 10.13 -4.39
C LEU A 366 26.13 9.72 -4.75
N ALA A 367 26.44 9.51 -6.03
CA ALA A 367 27.77 9.14 -6.50
C ALA A 367 28.76 10.32 -6.63
N VAL A 368 28.28 11.57 -6.64
CA VAL A 368 29.11 12.78 -6.88
C VAL A 368 29.49 13.49 -5.58
N HIS A 369 28.73 13.28 -4.51
CA HIS A 369 28.94 13.99 -3.24
C HIS A 369 29.83 13.24 -2.27
N LEU A 370 30.84 13.94 -1.75
CA LEU A 370 31.82 13.43 -0.78
C LEU A 370 31.16 12.89 0.50
N LEU A 371 30.07 13.52 0.94
CA LEU A 371 29.22 13.03 2.03
C LEU A 371 27.82 12.77 1.50
N THR A 372 27.33 11.57 1.79
CA THR A 372 25.92 11.20 1.69
C THR A 372 25.09 12.05 2.67
N VAL A 373 23.79 12.22 2.40
CA VAL A 373 22.89 12.87 3.38
C VAL A 373 22.90 12.14 4.72
N ALA A 374 23.09 10.83 4.73
CA ALA A 374 23.24 10.05 5.96
C ALA A 374 24.44 10.52 6.81
N GLU A 375 25.57 10.85 6.18
CA GLU A 375 26.76 11.37 6.87
C GLU A 375 26.56 12.80 7.33
N ILE A 376 25.87 13.63 6.54
CA ILE A 376 25.48 14.97 6.97
C ILE A 376 24.55 14.87 8.19
N GLU A 377 23.58 13.95 8.19
CA GLU A 377 22.71 13.70 9.35
C GLU A 377 23.46 13.07 10.55
N ALA A 378 24.51 12.28 10.30
CA ALA A 378 25.38 11.81 11.38
C ALA A 378 26.13 12.98 12.05
N LEU A 379 26.54 14.00 11.28
CA LEU A 379 27.07 15.24 11.86
C LEU A 379 26.01 15.95 12.72
N VAL A 380 24.75 16.00 12.30
CA VAL A 380 23.65 16.55 13.10
C VAL A 380 23.51 15.78 14.43
N ARG A 381 23.45 14.45 14.39
CA ARG A 381 23.36 13.61 15.61
C ARG A 381 24.56 13.74 16.54
N ARG A 382 25.75 14.05 16.00
CA ARG A 382 26.98 14.34 16.77
C ARG A 382 27.12 15.82 17.17
N TYR A 383 26.06 16.60 16.98
CA TYR A 383 25.97 18.03 17.32
C TYR A 383 27.01 18.89 16.58
N ARG A 384 27.51 18.39 15.45
CA ARG A 384 28.37 19.12 14.50
C ARG A 384 27.51 19.92 13.53
N PHE A 385 26.53 20.66 14.05
CA PHE A 385 25.48 21.32 13.27
C PHE A 385 26.03 22.32 12.24
N GLN A 386 27.08 23.06 12.59
CA GLN A 386 27.67 24.04 11.69
C GLN A 386 28.30 23.38 10.46
N ARG A 387 29.03 22.28 10.65
CA ARG A 387 29.57 21.49 9.55
C ARG A 387 28.43 20.89 8.72
N ALA A 388 27.44 20.29 9.38
CA ALA A 388 26.28 19.72 8.68
C ALA A 388 25.56 20.75 7.80
N ALA A 389 25.36 21.97 8.28
CA ALA A 389 24.77 23.05 7.51
C ALA A 389 25.61 23.41 6.28
N MET A 390 26.94 23.53 6.42
CA MET A 390 27.85 23.82 5.30
C MET A 390 27.82 22.73 4.23
N GLU A 391 27.79 21.46 4.64
CA GLU A 391 27.73 20.32 3.70
C GLU A 391 26.39 20.33 2.94
N TYR A 392 25.27 20.60 3.62
CA TYR A 392 23.97 20.76 2.96
C TYR A 392 23.95 21.96 1.99
N GLU A 393 24.55 23.08 2.34
CA GLU A 393 24.67 24.25 1.45
C GLU A 393 25.53 23.95 0.22
N SER A 394 26.63 23.23 0.40
CA SER A 394 27.50 22.81 -0.72
C SER A 394 26.82 21.77 -1.62
N LEU A 395 25.96 20.93 -1.05
CA LEU A 395 25.21 19.88 -1.75
C LEU A 395 24.10 20.46 -2.63
N LEU A 396 23.38 21.47 -2.13
CA LEU A 396 22.14 21.94 -2.74
C LEU A 396 22.23 22.36 -4.23
N PRO A 397 23.28 23.10 -4.69
CA PRO A 397 23.37 23.57 -6.08
C PRO A 397 23.54 22.46 -7.13
N SER A 398 24.09 21.32 -6.75
CA SER A 398 24.39 20.18 -7.64
C SER A 398 23.27 19.14 -7.71
N LEU A 399 22.30 19.18 -6.78
CA LEU A 399 21.14 18.30 -6.82
C LEU A 399 20.31 18.57 -8.08
N LYS A 400 20.02 17.55 -8.88
CA LYS A 400 19.14 17.59 -10.06
C LYS A 400 17.75 17.00 -9.76
N SER A 401 17.64 16.11 -8.77
CA SER A 401 16.42 15.50 -8.32
C SER A 401 15.56 16.52 -7.58
N ALA A 402 14.32 16.67 -8.01
CA ALA A 402 13.38 17.58 -7.36
C ALA A 402 13.07 17.11 -5.92
N LEU A 403 12.99 15.79 -5.72
CA LEU A 403 12.77 15.20 -4.41
C LEU A 403 13.95 15.49 -3.46
N ARG A 404 15.17 15.15 -3.87
CA ARG A 404 16.37 15.34 -3.03
C ARG A 404 16.60 16.80 -2.70
N ARG A 405 16.37 17.67 -3.69
CA ARG A 405 16.42 19.11 -3.49
C ARG A 405 15.41 19.55 -2.43
N ALA A 406 14.15 19.11 -2.54
CA ALA A 406 13.12 19.43 -1.54
C ALA A 406 13.41 18.85 -0.14
N GLU A 407 14.10 17.70 -0.03
CA GLU A 407 14.58 17.18 1.26
C GLU A 407 15.62 18.11 1.87
N VAL A 408 16.64 18.50 1.10
CA VAL A 408 17.73 19.37 1.58
C VAL A 408 17.22 20.78 1.85
N GLU A 409 16.36 21.34 1.01
CA GLU A 409 15.74 22.66 1.21
C GLU A 409 14.88 22.71 2.48
N ASP A 410 14.22 21.61 2.83
CA ASP A 410 13.43 21.50 4.08
C ASP A 410 14.33 21.31 5.30
N ARG A 411 15.37 20.48 5.19
CA ARG A 411 16.26 20.12 6.32
C ARG A 411 17.28 21.20 6.65
N LEU A 412 17.82 21.89 5.66
CA LEU A 412 18.88 22.89 5.83
C LEU A 412 18.48 24.01 6.83
N PRO A 413 17.29 24.64 6.76
CA PRO A 413 16.86 25.62 7.76
C PRO A 413 16.82 25.07 9.19
N GLN A 414 16.45 23.80 9.37
CA GLN A 414 16.38 23.14 10.69
C GLN A 414 17.79 23.03 11.28
N VAL A 415 18.75 22.54 10.49
CA VAL A 415 20.15 22.37 10.91
C VAL A 415 20.84 23.72 11.13
N LYS A 416 20.54 24.73 10.32
CA LYS A 416 20.99 26.11 10.57
C LYS A 416 20.47 26.65 11.90
N GLY A 417 19.20 26.39 12.23
CA GLY A 417 18.62 26.74 13.53
C GLY A 417 19.37 26.07 14.69
N MET A 418 19.67 24.78 14.58
CA MET A 418 20.47 24.05 15.58
C MET A 418 21.89 24.62 15.72
N ALA A 419 22.54 24.96 14.60
CA ALA A 419 23.87 25.58 14.60
C ALA A 419 23.87 26.95 15.26
N GLY A 420 22.87 27.79 14.98
CA GLY A 420 22.70 29.10 15.61
C GLY A 420 22.46 28.99 17.12
N ALA A 421 21.61 28.05 17.54
CA ALA A 421 21.34 27.79 18.95
C ALA A 421 22.62 27.36 19.71
N LEU A 422 23.40 26.44 19.14
CA LEU A 422 24.68 26.01 19.71
C LEU A 422 25.69 27.17 19.77
N ALA A 423 25.79 27.98 18.71
CA ALA A 423 26.70 29.13 18.68
C ALA A 423 26.37 30.16 19.76
N LYS A 424 25.08 30.48 19.97
CA LYS A 424 24.64 31.37 21.05
C LYS A 424 24.90 30.79 22.44
N LEU A 425 24.68 29.49 22.62
CA LEU A 425 24.97 28.79 23.86
C LEU A 425 26.47 28.91 24.21
N ILE A 426 27.35 28.60 23.25
CA ILE A 426 28.81 28.71 23.39
C ILE A 426 29.20 30.14 23.75
N ALA A 427 28.67 31.14 23.04
CA ALA A 427 28.96 32.55 23.29
C ALA A 427 28.50 32.99 24.69
N GLY A 428 27.33 32.52 25.13
CA GLY A 428 26.79 32.81 26.47
C GLY A 428 27.65 32.20 27.59
N VAL A 429 28.09 30.95 27.43
CA VAL A 429 28.99 30.28 28.39
C VAL A 429 30.35 30.97 28.43
N ASN A 430 31.03 31.12 27.29
CA ASN A 430 32.38 31.68 27.24
C ASN A 430 32.42 33.17 27.62
N GLY A 431 31.33 33.90 27.38
CA GLY A 431 31.15 35.29 27.81
C GLY A 431 30.71 35.44 29.27
N GLY A 432 30.54 34.35 30.02
CA GLY A 432 30.13 34.36 31.43
C GLY A 432 28.67 34.75 31.69
N LYS A 433 27.85 34.87 30.63
CA LYS A 433 26.42 35.25 30.72
C LYS A 433 25.52 34.07 31.10
N LEU A 434 25.95 32.84 30.77
CA LEU A 434 25.22 31.60 31.09
C LEU A 434 26.04 30.74 32.03
N LYS A 435 25.41 30.31 33.14
CA LYS A 435 25.97 29.34 34.09
C LYS A 435 25.14 28.06 34.02
N LEU A 436 25.60 27.12 33.21
CA LEU A 436 24.86 25.88 32.94
C LEU A 436 25.29 24.78 33.91
N LYS A 437 24.31 24.10 34.49
CA LYS A 437 24.51 23.01 35.44
C LYS A 437 23.62 21.82 35.08
N THR A 438 24.15 20.62 35.18
CA THR A 438 23.36 19.37 35.08
C THR A 438 23.89 18.32 36.06
N LYS A 439 23.17 17.21 36.23
CA LYS A 439 23.57 16.10 37.08
C LYS A 439 23.77 14.84 36.25
N VAL A 440 24.85 14.12 36.54
CA VAL A 440 25.07 12.74 36.05
C VAL A 440 25.20 11.86 37.29
N GLY A 441 24.19 11.01 37.50
CA GLY A 441 24.04 10.28 38.76
C GLY A 441 23.91 11.24 39.95
N LYS A 442 24.82 11.15 40.92
CA LYS A 442 24.86 12.03 42.11
C LYS A 442 25.78 13.25 41.93
N THR A 443 26.49 13.36 40.82
CA THR A 443 27.52 14.39 40.61
C THR A 443 26.95 15.59 39.85
N GLU A 444 27.09 16.78 40.41
CA GLU A 444 26.76 18.04 39.72
C GLU A 444 27.93 18.46 38.82
N LEU A 445 27.59 18.76 37.57
CA LEU A 445 28.48 19.23 36.52
C LEU A 445 28.16 20.68 36.21
N THR A 446 29.16 21.57 36.29
CA THR A 446 29.02 22.97 35.86
C THR A 446 29.85 23.19 34.60
N ILE A 447 29.23 23.65 33.52
CA ILE A 447 29.95 23.97 32.27
C ILE A 447 30.74 25.27 32.47
N THR A 448 32.03 25.25 32.14
CA THR A 448 32.96 26.37 32.36
C THR A 448 33.39 27.04 31.06
N LYS A 449 33.59 26.28 29.99
CA LYS A 449 33.96 26.75 28.65
C LYS A 449 33.36 25.84 27.58
N ALA A 450 33.29 26.34 26.36
CA ALA A 450 32.73 25.59 25.25
C ALA A 450 33.39 25.93 23.90
N SER A 451 33.40 24.94 23.00
CA SER A 451 33.70 25.09 21.58
C SER A 451 32.59 24.43 20.76
N PRO A 452 32.58 24.53 19.41
CA PRO A 452 31.60 23.84 18.58
C PRO A 452 31.59 22.31 18.76
N GLU A 453 32.70 21.73 19.22
CA GLU A 453 32.89 20.29 19.26
C GLU A 453 32.67 19.68 20.64
N ILE A 454 33.06 20.41 21.68
CA ILE A 454 33.15 19.94 23.06
C ILE A 454 32.76 21.05 24.04
N PHE A 455 32.41 20.66 25.26
CA PHE A 455 32.34 21.57 26.40
C PHE A 455 33.26 21.09 27.52
N GLU A 456 33.80 22.05 28.26
CA GLU A 456 34.59 21.84 29.48
C GLU A 456 33.68 22.02 30.69
N PHE A 457 33.89 21.21 31.72
CA PHE A 457 33.08 21.25 32.93
C PHE A 457 33.93 21.09 34.19
N ALA A 458 33.39 21.55 35.31
CA ALA A 458 33.90 21.32 36.65
C ALA A 458 32.96 20.43 37.46
N ILE A 459 33.54 19.55 38.27
CA ILE A 459 32.87 18.70 39.28
C ILE A 459 33.62 18.83 40.62
N THR A 460 33.05 18.30 41.71
CA THR A 460 33.74 18.22 43.00
C THR A 460 35.02 17.37 42.85
N GLY A 461 36.19 18.01 42.94
CA GLY A 461 37.49 17.34 42.86
C GLY A 461 38.15 17.30 41.47
N GLY A 462 37.60 17.93 40.43
CA GLY A 462 38.26 17.94 39.11
C GLY A 462 37.55 18.70 37.99
N GLN A 463 38.17 18.68 36.81
CA GLN A 463 37.64 19.22 35.56
C GLN A 463 37.72 18.18 34.45
N GLY A 464 36.88 18.30 33.43
CA GLY A 464 36.88 17.39 32.28
C GLY A 464 36.35 18.05 31.00
N LYS A 465 36.36 17.30 29.91
CA LYS A 465 35.86 17.73 28.60
C LYS A 465 35.03 16.61 27.96
N PHE A 466 33.84 16.94 27.44
CA PHE A 466 33.00 16.00 26.71
C PHE A 466 32.52 16.60 25.39
N PRO A 467 32.32 15.77 24.34
CA PRO A 467 31.56 16.20 23.17
C PRO A 467 30.13 16.56 23.54
N TRP A 468 29.56 17.56 22.87
CA TRP A 468 28.16 17.95 23.10
C TRP A 468 27.17 16.81 22.90
N ALA A 469 27.46 15.90 21.97
CA ALA A 469 26.62 14.73 21.66
C ALA A 469 26.46 13.73 22.82
N TYR A 470 27.23 13.86 23.91
CA TYR A 470 27.07 13.03 25.10
C TYR A 470 26.00 13.56 26.05
N LEU A 471 25.51 14.79 25.85
CA LEU A 471 24.35 15.30 26.56
C LEU A 471 23.08 14.73 25.93
N ASP A 472 22.13 14.33 26.79
CA ASP A 472 20.78 14.06 26.34
C ASP A 472 20.19 15.30 25.64
N ALA A 473 19.45 15.08 24.56
CA ALA A 473 18.92 16.16 23.73
C ALA A 473 17.94 17.07 24.47
N GLU A 474 17.18 16.56 25.44
CA GLU A 474 16.32 17.38 26.29
C GLU A 474 17.15 18.35 27.13
N VAL A 475 18.21 17.84 27.78
CA VAL A 475 19.15 18.66 28.57
C VAL A 475 19.82 19.71 27.69
N PHE A 476 20.22 19.34 26.48
CA PHE A 476 20.78 20.29 25.53
C PHE A 476 19.79 21.38 25.13
N CYS A 477 18.53 21.03 24.85
CA CYS A 477 17.48 22.00 24.56
C CYS A 477 17.24 22.95 25.75
N ASP A 478 17.27 22.46 26.98
CA ASP A 478 17.13 23.26 28.20
C ASP A 478 18.29 24.24 28.40
N PHE A 479 19.50 23.84 28.02
CA PHE A 479 20.64 24.75 28.02
C PHE A 479 20.54 25.79 26.91
N ALA A 480 20.26 25.36 25.68
CA ALA A 480 20.22 26.24 24.52
C ALA A 480 19.10 27.30 24.63
N THR A 481 17.94 26.96 25.19
CA THR A 481 16.83 27.91 25.38
C THR A 481 17.16 29.06 26.35
N GLN A 482 18.18 28.92 27.21
CA GLN A 482 18.65 30.02 28.06
C GLN A 482 19.44 31.08 27.27
N ALA A 483 19.86 30.80 26.03
CA ALA A 483 20.71 31.67 25.22
C ALA A 483 19.96 32.70 24.35
N ASN A 484 18.70 33.04 24.70
CA ASN A 484 17.83 33.99 23.98
C ASN A 484 17.76 33.72 22.46
N LEU A 485 17.06 32.64 22.13
CA LEU A 485 16.98 32.12 20.77
C LEU A 485 16.01 32.92 19.88
N THR A 486 16.29 32.95 18.58
CA THR A 486 15.34 33.39 17.56
C THR A 486 14.32 32.30 17.29
N ALA A 487 13.21 32.63 16.64
CA ALA A 487 12.20 31.63 16.25
C ALA A 487 12.77 30.53 15.33
N ASP A 488 13.74 30.85 14.45
CA ASP A 488 14.38 29.87 13.57
C ASP A 488 15.30 28.91 14.35
N GLU A 489 16.00 29.41 15.38
CA GLU A 489 16.83 28.60 16.29
C GLU A 489 15.95 27.70 17.19
N THR A 490 14.86 28.24 17.75
CA THR A 490 13.87 27.48 18.52
C THR A 490 13.20 26.40 17.66
N TYR A 491 12.92 26.69 16.38
CA TYR A 491 12.42 25.70 15.43
C TYR A 491 13.43 24.56 15.23
N GLY A 492 14.70 24.89 15.01
CA GLY A 492 15.78 23.90 14.90
C GLY A 492 15.89 23.01 16.15
N LEU A 493 15.77 23.57 17.36
CA LEU A 493 15.74 22.78 18.59
C LEU A 493 14.49 21.91 18.72
N GLY A 494 13.31 22.39 18.30
CA GLY A 494 12.10 21.58 18.25
C GLY A 494 12.29 20.36 17.35
N CYS A 495 12.94 20.54 16.20
CA CYS A 495 13.32 19.45 15.31
C CYS A 495 14.31 18.47 15.97
N LEU A 496 15.32 18.97 16.68
CA LEU A 496 16.30 18.14 17.40
C LEU A 496 15.62 17.30 18.49
N ALA A 497 14.80 17.92 19.33
CA ALA A 497 14.05 17.25 20.39
C ALA A 497 13.13 16.16 19.81
N TRP A 498 12.48 16.45 18.67
CA TRP A 498 11.69 15.43 17.99
C TRP A 498 12.56 14.29 17.48
N ASP A 499 13.64 14.58 16.75
CA ASP A 499 14.48 13.54 16.18
C ASP A 499 15.12 12.65 17.28
N ALA A 500 15.31 13.19 18.49
CA ALA A 500 15.77 12.46 19.67
C ALA A 500 14.67 11.70 20.46
N GLY A 501 13.40 11.79 20.05
CA GLY A 501 12.28 11.09 20.71
C GLY A 501 11.57 11.89 21.81
N HIS A 502 12.05 13.08 22.14
CA HIS A 502 11.50 13.95 23.19
C HIS A 502 10.29 14.76 22.69
N ARG A 503 9.16 14.06 22.48
CA ARG A 503 7.95 14.60 21.83
C ARG A 503 7.31 15.78 22.57
N GLU A 504 7.24 15.72 23.91
CA GLU A 504 6.68 16.81 24.71
C GLU A 504 7.54 18.07 24.64
N ARG A 505 8.86 17.90 24.72
CA ARG A 505 9.81 19.02 24.59
C ARG A 505 9.74 19.65 23.20
N ALA A 506 9.69 18.82 22.15
CA ALA A 506 9.48 19.28 20.79
C ALA A 506 8.17 20.06 20.65
N ALA A 507 7.08 19.57 21.27
CA ALA A 507 5.78 20.22 21.19
C ALA A 507 5.74 21.60 21.86
N ALA A 508 6.42 21.75 23.00
CA ALA A 508 6.59 23.04 23.66
C ALA A 508 7.33 24.04 22.74
N LEU A 509 8.47 23.63 22.19
CA LEU A 509 9.31 24.47 21.31
C LEU A 509 8.55 24.86 20.03
N PHE A 510 7.90 23.91 19.36
CA PHE A 510 7.07 24.21 18.20
C PHE A 510 5.88 25.12 18.55
N GLY A 511 5.28 24.98 19.73
CA GLY A 511 4.21 25.85 20.21
C GLY A 511 4.65 27.31 20.38
N GLU A 512 5.87 27.55 20.87
CA GLU A 512 6.47 28.88 20.97
C GLU A 512 6.72 29.50 19.59
N VAL A 513 7.27 28.72 18.66
CA VAL A 513 7.51 29.17 17.28
C VAL A 513 6.19 29.46 16.57
N TRP A 514 5.18 28.62 16.77
CA TRP A 514 3.86 28.76 16.16
C TRP A 514 3.19 30.08 16.52
N LYS A 515 3.36 30.52 17.78
CA LYS A 515 2.85 31.80 18.29
C LYS A 515 3.68 32.99 17.79
N SER A 516 5.00 32.84 17.66
CA SER A 516 5.92 33.95 17.41
C SER A 516 6.22 34.24 15.93
N LYS A 517 6.18 33.25 15.02
CA LYS A 517 6.56 33.45 13.61
C LYS A 517 5.69 32.63 12.64
N ALA A 518 4.70 33.28 12.02
CA ALA A 518 3.78 32.65 11.08
C ALA A 518 4.47 31.96 9.88
N ALA A 519 5.58 32.53 9.38
CA ALA A 519 6.35 31.98 8.26
C ALA A 519 6.90 30.57 8.52
N LEU A 520 7.11 30.17 9.78
CA LEU A 520 7.63 28.85 10.14
C LEU A 520 6.54 27.79 10.35
N ARG A 521 5.25 28.17 10.37
CA ARG A 521 4.14 27.23 10.59
C ARG A 521 4.10 26.13 9.52
N LYS A 522 4.28 26.51 8.25
CA LYS A 522 4.34 25.55 7.13
C LYS A 522 5.50 24.57 7.29
N GLY A 523 6.65 25.04 7.76
CA GLY A 523 7.82 24.19 8.06
C GLY A 523 7.49 23.18 9.16
N ILE A 524 6.95 23.63 10.29
CA ILE A 524 6.52 22.76 11.41
C ILE A 524 5.50 21.71 10.94
N THR A 525 4.47 22.14 10.21
CA THR A 525 3.44 21.23 9.68
C THR A 525 4.05 20.19 8.76
N THR A 526 4.91 20.62 7.82
CA THR A 526 5.55 19.71 6.85
C THR A 526 6.49 18.73 7.55
N PHE A 527 7.26 19.21 8.54
CA PHE A 527 8.14 18.41 9.38
C PHE A 527 7.36 17.29 10.10
N ILE A 528 6.25 17.64 10.76
CA ILE A 528 5.41 16.68 11.50
C ILE A 528 4.71 15.72 10.52
N ALA A 529 4.16 16.22 9.42
CA ALA A 529 3.45 15.42 8.42
C ALA A 529 4.33 14.31 7.85
N ARG A 530 5.56 14.66 7.42
CA ARG A 530 6.55 13.71 6.91
C ARG A 530 6.87 12.62 7.93
N ARG A 531 7.13 13.00 9.18
CA ARG A 531 7.47 12.05 10.26
C ARG A 531 6.30 11.19 10.73
N ARG A 532 5.06 11.65 10.51
CA ARG A 532 3.83 10.87 10.75
C ARG A 532 3.42 10.03 9.54
N GLY A 533 4.00 10.24 8.36
CA GLY A 533 3.59 9.59 7.12
C GLY A 533 2.18 9.98 6.66
N VAL A 534 1.73 11.20 6.97
CA VAL A 534 0.39 11.70 6.61
C VAL A 534 0.49 12.95 5.74
N ALA A 535 -0.60 13.30 5.05
CA ALA A 535 -0.67 14.56 4.33
C ALA A 535 -0.57 15.75 5.32
N ALA A 536 0.13 16.81 4.91
CA ALA A 536 0.24 18.03 5.70
C ALA A 536 -1.12 18.77 5.70
N PRO A 537 -1.79 18.92 6.85
CA PRO A 537 -3.06 19.64 6.94
C PRO A 537 -2.84 21.15 6.78
N ASP A 538 -3.72 21.83 6.05
CA ASP A 538 -3.60 23.27 5.77
C ASP A 538 -3.59 24.14 7.04
N ASP A 539 -4.31 23.70 8.07
CA ASP A 539 -4.43 24.36 9.36
C ASP A 539 -3.40 23.90 10.40
N GLY A 540 -2.53 22.96 10.02
CA GLY A 540 -1.51 22.40 10.90
C GLY A 540 -2.01 21.32 11.85
N PHE A 541 -1.08 20.80 12.64
CA PHE A 541 -1.40 19.81 13.68
C PHE A 541 -1.63 20.47 15.04
N VAL A 542 -2.42 19.80 15.88
CA VAL A 542 -2.66 20.18 17.26
C VAL A 542 -2.04 19.13 18.18
N TRP A 543 -1.30 19.56 19.20
CA TRP A 543 -0.83 18.66 20.24
C TRP A 543 -1.98 18.24 21.16
N PHE A 544 -2.28 16.95 21.23
CA PHE A 544 -3.37 16.38 22.01
C PHE A 544 -2.99 15.02 22.59
N ARG A 545 -3.06 14.88 23.92
CA ARG A 545 -2.81 13.61 24.66
C ARG A 545 -1.52 12.88 24.23
N GLY A 546 -0.40 13.60 24.14
CA GLY A 546 0.90 13.00 23.84
C GLY A 546 1.21 12.82 22.35
N GLN A 547 0.33 13.26 21.45
CA GLN A 547 0.55 13.17 20.00
C GLN A 547 0.10 14.42 19.26
N TYR A 548 0.69 14.66 18.09
CA TYR A 548 0.14 15.63 17.13
C TYR A 548 -0.99 14.98 16.36
N ALA A 549 -2.16 15.60 16.38
CA ALA A 549 -3.37 15.15 15.71
C ALA A 549 -3.87 16.23 14.73
N THR A 550 -4.48 15.82 13.61
CA THR A 550 -5.32 16.72 12.81
C THR A 550 -6.55 17.12 13.62
N LYS A 551 -7.29 18.15 13.17
CA LYS A 551 -8.55 18.51 13.85
C LYS A 551 -9.57 17.37 13.84
N GLU A 552 -9.63 16.62 12.75
CA GLU A 552 -10.50 15.45 12.64
C GLU A 552 -10.08 14.34 13.60
N GLU A 553 -8.78 13.99 13.62
CA GLU A 553 -8.23 13.01 14.54
C GLU A 553 -8.52 13.40 15.99
N LYS A 554 -8.28 14.66 16.35
CA LYS A 554 -8.62 15.19 17.68
C LYS A 554 -10.11 15.02 17.98
N ALA A 555 -11.00 15.41 17.06
CA ALA A 555 -12.44 15.29 17.27
C ALA A 555 -12.89 13.83 17.45
N ASN A 556 -12.28 12.88 16.72
CA ASN A 556 -12.57 11.46 16.86
C ASN A 556 -12.04 10.89 18.19
N LEU A 557 -10.83 11.28 18.59
CA LEU A 557 -10.26 10.92 19.89
C LEU A 557 -11.09 11.50 21.06
N GLU A 558 -11.63 12.71 20.91
CA GLU A 558 -12.55 13.32 21.89
C GLU A 558 -13.88 12.55 22.00
N LYS A 559 -14.35 11.95 20.91
CA LYS A 559 -15.52 11.06 20.88
C LYS A 559 -15.24 9.65 21.44
N GLY A 560 -14.02 9.36 21.89
CA GLY A 560 -13.62 8.04 22.37
C GLY A 560 -13.46 7.01 21.25
N LEU A 561 -13.32 7.45 20.01
CA LEU A 561 -12.97 6.59 18.88
C LEU A 561 -11.47 6.40 18.83
N LEU A 562 -11.05 5.22 18.41
CA LEU A 562 -9.66 4.84 18.23
C LEU A 562 -9.44 4.43 16.77
N PRO A 563 -8.27 4.76 16.18
CA PRO A 563 -7.96 4.35 14.82
C PRO A 563 -7.81 2.82 14.75
N TRP A 564 -8.40 2.22 13.72
CA TRP A 564 -8.30 0.78 13.43
C TRP A 564 -8.42 0.54 11.92
N GLU A 565 -7.42 -0.11 11.31
CA GLU A 565 -7.39 -0.54 9.91
C GLU A 565 -7.93 0.49 8.89
N GLY A 566 -7.46 1.74 8.98
CA GLY A 566 -7.84 2.81 8.05
C GLY A 566 -9.18 3.49 8.36
N GLY A 567 -9.82 3.15 9.49
CA GLY A 567 -11.03 3.80 9.98
C GLY A 567 -10.97 4.11 11.47
N TRP A 568 -12.14 4.43 12.04
CA TRP A 568 -12.32 4.78 13.44
C TRP A 568 -13.35 3.88 14.07
N VAL A 569 -13.02 3.28 15.22
CA VAL A 569 -13.91 2.37 15.94
C VAL A 569 -14.06 2.82 17.39
N PRO A 570 -15.21 2.57 18.03
CA PRO A 570 -15.35 2.80 19.46
C PRO A 570 -14.28 2.04 20.25
N ALA A 571 -13.76 2.66 21.31
CA ALA A 571 -12.74 2.02 22.15
C ALA A 571 -13.16 0.63 22.66
N LYS A 572 -14.46 0.45 22.96
CA LYS A 572 -15.06 -0.83 23.39
C LYS A 572 -14.99 -1.93 22.33
N ASP A 573 -15.02 -1.57 21.05
CA ASP A 573 -15.07 -2.52 19.94
C ASP A 573 -13.65 -2.89 19.47
N ARG A 574 -12.67 -2.02 19.74
CA ARG A 574 -11.25 -2.24 19.42
C ARG A 574 -10.71 -3.52 20.03
N GLU A 575 -11.15 -3.89 21.23
CA GLU A 575 -10.69 -5.12 21.87
C GLU A 575 -11.15 -6.37 21.12
N MET A 576 -12.42 -6.41 20.69
CA MET A 576 -12.97 -7.52 19.92
C MET A 576 -12.31 -7.61 18.55
N LEU A 577 -12.12 -6.46 17.88
CA LEU A 577 -11.41 -6.38 16.61
C LEU A 577 -9.93 -6.83 16.74
N ALA A 578 -9.26 -6.45 17.83
CA ALA A 578 -7.88 -6.88 18.12
C ALA A 578 -7.77 -8.37 18.43
N LYS A 579 -8.83 -8.99 18.98
CA LYS A 579 -8.95 -10.45 19.14
C LYS A 579 -9.33 -11.17 17.83
N GLY A 580 -9.40 -10.44 16.72
CA GLY A 580 -9.71 -10.99 15.40
C GLY A 580 -11.19 -11.30 15.21
N PHE A 581 -12.11 -10.71 15.99
CA PHE A 581 -13.54 -10.84 15.73
C PHE A 581 -14.02 -9.75 14.78
N VAL A 582 -15.05 -10.06 14.00
CA VAL A 582 -15.68 -9.13 13.06
C VAL A 582 -17.18 -9.08 13.37
N GLN A 583 -17.72 -7.87 13.44
CA GLN A 583 -19.16 -7.68 13.61
C GLN A 583 -19.87 -7.78 12.26
N VAL A 584 -20.85 -8.69 12.16
CA VAL A 584 -21.75 -8.88 11.00
C VAL A 584 -23.18 -8.95 11.53
N ASP A 585 -24.07 -8.09 11.01
CA ASP A 585 -25.48 -8.00 11.43
C ASP A 585 -25.67 -7.94 12.96
N GLY A 586 -24.82 -7.15 13.62
CA GLY A 586 -24.85 -6.95 15.07
C GLY A 586 -24.19 -8.05 15.91
N LYS A 587 -23.78 -9.19 15.30
CA LYS A 587 -23.14 -10.32 15.98
C LYS A 587 -21.63 -10.31 15.79
N TRP A 588 -20.89 -10.65 16.86
CA TRP A 588 -19.45 -10.85 16.79
C TRP A 588 -19.12 -12.26 16.34
N LEU A 589 -18.41 -12.39 15.22
CA LEU A 589 -18.01 -13.65 14.63
C LEU A 589 -16.48 -13.76 14.56
N PRO A 590 -15.90 -14.97 14.61
CA PRO A 590 -14.49 -15.18 14.35
C PRO A 590 -14.10 -14.56 13.01
N GLY A 591 -12.89 -14.00 12.91
CA GLY A 591 -12.50 -13.09 11.84
C GLY A 591 -12.63 -13.66 10.44
N GLU A 592 -12.28 -14.93 10.25
CA GLU A 592 -12.41 -15.59 8.96
C GLU A 592 -13.89 -15.75 8.55
N GLU A 593 -14.73 -16.28 9.45
CA GLU A 593 -16.16 -16.47 9.19
C GLU A 593 -16.88 -15.13 9.00
N GLY A 594 -16.59 -14.14 9.84
CA GLY A 594 -17.17 -12.80 9.74
C GLY A 594 -16.73 -12.07 8.47
N GLN A 595 -15.49 -12.25 8.02
CA GLN A 595 -15.03 -11.71 6.74
C GLN A 595 -15.71 -12.40 5.56
N LEU A 596 -15.87 -13.72 5.59
CA LEU A 596 -16.55 -14.48 4.54
C LEU A 596 -18.02 -14.05 4.41
N LEU A 597 -18.71 -13.86 5.53
CA LEU A 597 -20.09 -13.33 5.54
C LEU A 597 -20.16 -11.89 5.00
N LYS A 598 -19.26 -11.00 5.41
CA LYS A 598 -19.18 -9.63 4.84
C LYS A 598 -18.90 -9.62 3.34
N LYS A 599 -18.15 -10.61 2.84
CA LYS A 599 -17.87 -10.80 1.42
C LYS A 599 -19.02 -11.49 0.67
N GLY A 600 -20.13 -11.82 1.35
CA GLY A 600 -21.33 -12.38 0.74
C GLY A 600 -21.37 -13.91 0.70
N PHE A 601 -20.42 -14.62 1.30
CA PHE A 601 -20.45 -16.09 1.36
C PHE A 601 -21.49 -16.58 2.37
N ARG A 602 -22.01 -17.79 2.16
CA ARG A 602 -22.92 -18.50 3.07
C ARG A 602 -22.36 -19.86 3.43
N LYS A 603 -22.67 -20.35 4.62
CA LYS A 603 -22.24 -21.66 5.09
C LYS A 603 -23.37 -22.65 4.89
N ILE A 604 -23.20 -23.64 4.01
CA ILE A 604 -24.15 -24.72 3.72
C ILE A 604 -23.45 -26.05 3.98
N ASP A 605 -24.05 -26.90 4.82
CA ASP A 605 -23.51 -28.22 5.19
C ASP A 605 -22.03 -28.17 5.62
N GLY A 606 -21.65 -27.11 6.36
CA GLY A 606 -20.29 -26.89 6.86
C GLY A 606 -19.31 -26.28 5.84
N LYS A 607 -19.72 -26.04 4.58
CA LYS A 607 -18.89 -25.46 3.52
C LYS A 607 -19.30 -24.02 3.22
N TRP A 608 -18.31 -23.17 2.96
CA TRP A 608 -18.55 -21.80 2.49
C TRP A 608 -18.76 -21.79 0.97
N VAL A 609 -19.89 -21.24 0.54
CA VAL A 609 -20.30 -21.12 -0.86
C VAL A 609 -20.64 -19.66 -1.17
N SER A 610 -20.59 -19.28 -2.44
CA SER A 610 -21.00 -17.93 -2.86
C SER A 610 -22.50 -17.69 -2.63
N ALA A 611 -22.94 -16.42 -2.70
CA ALA A 611 -24.37 -16.11 -2.60
C ALA A 611 -25.18 -16.79 -3.72
N GLU A 612 -24.64 -16.87 -4.93
CA GLU A 612 -25.29 -17.50 -6.09
C GLU A 612 -25.38 -19.02 -5.92
N GLU A 613 -24.34 -19.66 -5.40
CA GLU A 613 -24.34 -21.09 -5.09
C GLU A 613 -25.32 -21.40 -3.95
N ALA A 614 -25.40 -20.52 -2.95
CA ALA A 614 -26.37 -20.63 -1.88
C ALA A 614 -27.80 -20.52 -2.40
N ASP A 615 -28.11 -19.50 -3.21
CA ASP A 615 -29.42 -19.36 -3.84
C ASP A 615 -29.75 -20.56 -4.73
N ALA A 616 -28.76 -21.10 -5.47
CA ALA A 616 -28.95 -22.29 -6.29
C ALA A 616 -29.35 -23.53 -5.46
N TYR A 617 -28.72 -23.73 -4.29
CA TYR A 617 -29.09 -24.79 -3.35
C TYR A 617 -30.51 -24.62 -2.80
N HIS A 618 -30.88 -23.39 -2.43
CA HIS A 618 -32.18 -23.08 -1.84
C HIS A 618 -33.34 -23.01 -2.84
N LYS A 619 -33.10 -23.17 -4.16
CA LYS A 619 -34.16 -23.32 -5.18
C LYS A 619 -35.04 -24.54 -4.92
N GLN A 620 -34.51 -25.57 -4.30
CA GLN A 620 -35.28 -26.74 -3.93
C GLN A 620 -36.12 -26.43 -2.70
N TRP A 621 -37.43 -26.65 -2.77
CA TRP A 621 -38.34 -26.32 -1.66
C TRP A 621 -37.96 -26.97 -0.32
N ALA A 622 -37.41 -28.19 -0.35
CA ALA A 622 -36.91 -28.90 0.84
C ALA A 622 -35.85 -28.09 1.60
N ASN A 623 -35.07 -27.29 0.89
CA ASN A 623 -33.99 -26.46 1.40
C ASN A 623 -34.32 -24.97 1.28
N ALA A 624 -35.60 -24.59 1.24
CA ALA A 624 -36.00 -23.19 1.07
C ALA A 624 -35.43 -22.30 2.19
N TRP A 625 -35.17 -21.03 1.86
CA TRP A 625 -34.83 -20.02 2.84
C TRP A 625 -35.95 -19.89 3.87
N VAL A 626 -35.57 -19.74 5.14
CA VAL A 626 -36.50 -19.51 6.26
C VAL A 626 -36.09 -18.24 7.00
N GLU A 627 -37.03 -17.30 7.10
CA GLU A 627 -36.87 -16.07 7.87
C GLU A 627 -37.92 -15.99 8.98
N GLU A 628 -37.51 -15.45 10.12
CA GLU A 628 -38.33 -15.36 11.33
C GLU A 628 -38.45 -13.90 11.74
N THR A 629 -39.67 -13.40 11.85
CA THR A 629 -39.97 -12.04 12.32
C THR A 629 -40.73 -12.09 13.64
N ALA A 630 -41.22 -10.95 14.14
CA ALA A 630 -42.03 -10.95 15.36
C ALA A 630 -43.37 -11.66 15.14
N HIS A 631 -43.99 -11.46 13.97
CA HIS A 631 -45.35 -11.92 13.66
C HIS A 631 -45.43 -12.99 12.55
N TYR A 632 -44.33 -13.28 11.84
CA TYR A 632 -44.34 -14.19 10.69
C TYR A 632 -43.21 -15.22 10.71
N THR A 633 -43.52 -16.39 10.17
CA THR A 633 -42.54 -17.38 9.68
C THR A 633 -42.63 -17.40 8.16
N ILE A 634 -41.54 -17.05 7.49
CA ILE A 634 -41.48 -16.93 6.04
C ILE A 634 -40.64 -18.06 5.49
N ARG A 635 -41.15 -18.77 4.48
CA ARG A 635 -40.41 -19.80 3.74
C ARG A 635 -40.49 -19.54 2.24
N THR A 636 -39.33 -19.48 1.58
CA THR A 636 -39.26 -19.18 0.15
C THR A 636 -38.07 -19.84 -0.53
N ASN A 637 -38.28 -20.35 -1.76
CA ASN A 637 -37.22 -20.87 -2.62
C ASN A 637 -36.81 -19.88 -3.73
N GLU A 638 -37.11 -18.59 -3.57
CA GLU A 638 -36.77 -17.55 -4.55
C GLU A 638 -35.30 -17.13 -4.49
N SER A 639 -34.94 -16.22 -3.60
CA SER A 639 -33.57 -15.79 -3.30
C SER A 639 -33.48 -15.31 -1.86
N GLU A 640 -32.29 -15.32 -1.28
CA GLU A 640 -32.04 -14.81 0.07
C GLU A 640 -32.44 -13.32 0.18
N ALA A 641 -32.15 -12.54 -0.86
CA ALA A 641 -32.53 -11.13 -0.93
C ALA A 641 -34.05 -10.98 -0.81
N PHE A 642 -34.82 -11.71 -1.63
CA PHE A 642 -36.28 -11.68 -1.56
C PHE A 642 -36.81 -12.11 -0.19
N ALA A 643 -36.22 -13.14 0.44
CA ALA A 643 -36.61 -13.59 1.77
C ALA A 643 -36.49 -12.46 2.82
N LYS A 644 -35.33 -11.77 2.83
CA LYS A 644 -35.07 -10.62 3.72
C LYS A 644 -35.98 -9.44 3.43
N ASP A 645 -36.24 -9.17 2.15
CA ASP A 645 -37.15 -8.12 1.73
C ASP A 645 -38.57 -8.37 2.22
N LEU A 646 -39.08 -9.57 2.00
CA LEU A 646 -40.39 -9.98 2.49
C LEU A 646 -40.45 -9.88 4.02
N ALA A 647 -39.43 -10.39 4.74
CA ALA A 647 -39.35 -10.27 6.19
C ALA A 647 -39.36 -8.81 6.68
N SER A 648 -38.62 -7.93 6.01
CA SER A 648 -38.58 -6.51 6.35
C SER A 648 -39.88 -5.77 6.05
N LEU A 649 -40.62 -6.18 5.01
CA LEU A 649 -41.90 -5.61 4.61
C LEU A 649 -43.04 -6.02 5.53
N MET A 650 -43.07 -7.29 5.93
CA MET A 650 -44.23 -7.87 6.62
C MET A 650 -44.47 -7.29 8.01
N GLU A 651 -43.45 -6.82 8.71
CA GLU A 651 -43.62 -6.18 10.04
C GLU A 651 -44.30 -4.80 9.94
N PRO A 652 -43.86 -3.87 9.08
CA PRO A 652 -44.64 -2.68 8.74
C PRO A 652 -46.03 -3.00 8.18
N ALA A 653 -46.18 -4.04 7.36
CA ALA A 653 -47.48 -4.46 6.84
C ALA A 653 -48.43 -4.87 7.97
N TYR A 654 -47.94 -5.63 8.96
CA TYR A 654 -48.69 -6.02 10.14
C TYR A 654 -49.20 -4.81 10.93
N GLU A 655 -48.34 -3.81 11.16
CA GLU A 655 -48.76 -2.59 11.85
C GLU A 655 -49.76 -1.78 11.01
N ALA A 656 -49.65 -1.79 9.68
CA ALA A 656 -50.64 -1.18 8.78
C ALA A 656 -52.00 -1.90 8.83
N TYR A 657 -52.01 -3.24 8.79
CA TYR A 657 -53.24 -4.04 8.94
C TYR A 657 -53.90 -3.73 10.28
N LYS A 658 -53.12 -3.82 11.36
CA LYS A 658 -53.57 -3.54 12.72
C LYS A 658 -54.13 -2.13 12.89
N ALA A 659 -53.52 -1.13 12.26
CA ALA A 659 -54.02 0.24 12.29
C ALA A 659 -55.33 0.39 11.50
N PHE A 660 -55.43 -0.22 10.32
CA PHE A 660 -56.63 -0.18 9.49
C PHE A 660 -57.84 -0.83 10.20
N TYR A 661 -57.61 -1.94 10.89
CA TYR A 661 -58.62 -2.68 11.67
C TYR A 661 -58.74 -2.21 13.13
N ALA A 662 -58.10 -1.11 13.53
CA ALA A 662 -58.11 -0.65 14.92
C ALA A 662 -59.53 -0.27 15.39
N GLY A 663 -60.16 -1.17 16.15
CA GLY A 663 -61.45 -1.04 16.85
C GLY A 663 -61.53 -1.97 18.08
N ASP A 664 -62.74 -2.25 18.60
CA ASP A 664 -63.00 -3.20 19.73
C ASP A 664 -62.74 -4.69 19.36
N GLU A 665 -61.82 -4.95 18.44
CA GLU A 665 -61.65 -6.26 17.78
C GLU A 665 -60.75 -7.22 18.58
N PRO A 666 -60.92 -8.55 18.41
CA PRO A 666 -60.08 -9.55 19.03
C PRO A 666 -58.60 -9.37 18.67
N LYS A 667 -57.74 -9.31 19.69
CA LYS A 667 -56.28 -9.31 19.48
C LYS A 667 -55.81 -10.70 19.06
N LEU A 668 -54.95 -10.77 18.05
CA LEU A 668 -54.23 -12.01 17.74
C LEU A 668 -53.51 -12.53 18.99
N PRO A 669 -53.52 -13.86 19.25
CA PRO A 669 -52.77 -14.43 20.37
C PRO A 669 -51.30 -14.03 20.28
N ALA A 670 -50.72 -13.50 21.36
CA ALA A 670 -49.39 -12.89 21.40
C ALA A 670 -48.20 -13.83 21.05
N LYS A 671 -48.45 -15.09 20.67
CA LYS A 671 -47.44 -16.11 20.37
C LYS A 671 -47.67 -16.85 19.05
N GLU A 672 -48.71 -16.53 18.30
CA GLU A 672 -49.01 -17.24 17.05
C GLU A 672 -48.47 -16.45 15.86
N LYS A 673 -47.43 -16.98 15.19
CA LYS A 673 -46.90 -16.40 13.96
C LYS A 673 -47.69 -16.89 12.76
N MET A 674 -48.01 -15.99 11.84
CA MET A 674 -48.59 -16.35 10.54
C MET A 674 -47.52 -16.92 9.62
N THR A 675 -47.87 -17.91 8.80
CA THR A 675 -46.91 -18.59 7.91
C THR A 675 -47.06 -18.09 6.48
N LEU A 676 -45.95 -17.72 5.83
CA LEU A 676 -45.92 -17.29 4.43
C LEU A 676 -45.09 -18.26 3.60
N PHE A 677 -45.72 -18.89 2.61
CA PHE A 677 -45.05 -19.70 1.60
C PHE A 677 -45.01 -18.94 0.28
N ALA A 678 -43.81 -18.48 -0.09
CA ALA A 678 -43.58 -17.73 -1.31
C ALA A 678 -42.76 -18.58 -2.29
N PHE A 679 -43.43 -19.14 -3.29
CA PHE A 679 -42.85 -20.04 -4.27
C PHE A 679 -42.22 -19.29 -5.45
N ARG A 680 -41.03 -19.73 -5.84
CA ARG A 680 -40.33 -19.25 -7.03
C ARG A 680 -41.08 -19.57 -8.33
N THR A 681 -41.63 -20.77 -8.43
CA THR A 681 -42.19 -21.29 -9.68
C THR A 681 -43.65 -21.68 -9.53
N PHE A 682 -44.38 -21.63 -10.65
CA PHE A 682 -45.73 -22.15 -10.72
C PHE A 682 -45.80 -23.65 -10.38
N GLU A 683 -44.78 -24.44 -10.73
CA GLU A 683 -44.82 -25.88 -10.47
C GLU A 683 -44.73 -26.22 -8.98
N ASP A 684 -43.90 -25.49 -8.21
CA ASP A 684 -43.86 -25.67 -6.75
C ASP A 684 -45.19 -25.27 -6.09
N TYR A 685 -45.79 -24.18 -6.56
CA TYR A 685 -47.11 -23.73 -6.14
C TYR A 685 -48.21 -24.73 -6.51
N ARG A 686 -48.24 -25.20 -7.75
CA ARG A 686 -49.19 -26.22 -8.24
C ARG A 686 -49.10 -27.49 -7.41
N ARG A 687 -47.88 -27.98 -7.14
CA ARG A 687 -47.67 -29.17 -6.31
C ARG A 687 -48.23 -28.96 -4.91
N TYR A 688 -47.96 -27.82 -4.29
CA TYR A 688 -48.56 -27.47 -3.00
C TYR A 688 -50.10 -27.48 -3.06
N CYS A 689 -50.70 -26.86 -4.08
CA CYS A 689 -52.16 -26.83 -4.21
C CYS A 689 -52.76 -28.24 -4.32
N VAL A 690 -52.17 -29.12 -5.13
CA VAL A 690 -52.63 -30.52 -5.26
C VAL A 690 -52.45 -31.28 -3.94
N GLU A 691 -51.31 -31.12 -3.25
CA GLU A 691 -51.05 -31.78 -1.96
C GLU A 691 -52.01 -31.34 -0.85
N GLN A 692 -52.52 -30.10 -0.92
CA GLN A 692 -53.45 -29.54 0.06
C GLN A 692 -54.93 -29.60 -0.37
N ASN A 693 -55.26 -30.24 -1.50
CA ASN A 693 -56.61 -30.25 -2.11
C ASN A 693 -57.19 -28.83 -2.34
N ALA A 694 -56.36 -27.94 -2.89
CA ALA A 694 -56.66 -26.53 -3.15
C ALA A 694 -56.60 -26.17 -4.65
N GLU A 695 -56.92 -27.11 -5.54
CA GLU A 695 -56.78 -27.00 -7.00
C GLU A 695 -57.60 -25.87 -7.62
N ASP A 696 -58.70 -25.45 -6.99
CA ASP A 696 -59.52 -24.32 -7.43
C ASP A 696 -58.72 -22.99 -7.44
N ASN A 697 -57.61 -22.92 -6.70
CA ASN A 697 -56.72 -21.74 -6.63
C ASN A 697 -55.59 -21.74 -7.67
N LEU A 698 -55.53 -22.72 -8.58
CA LEU A 698 -54.45 -22.81 -9.57
C LEU A 698 -54.38 -21.59 -10.52
N GLY A 699 -55.50 -20.87 -10.73
CA GLY A 699 -55.55 -19.64 -11.51
C GLY A 699 -55.03 -18.39 -10.80
N ALA A 700 -54.88 -18.44 -9.46
CA ALA A 700 -54.51 -17.31 -8.62
C ALA A 700 -52.98 -17.11 -8.53
N ALA A 701 -52.56 -15.87 -8.24
CA ALA A 701 -51.16 -15.55 -7.95
C ALA A 701 -50.76 -15.92 -6.51
N GLY A 702 -51.75 -15.96 -5.62
CA GLY A 702 -51.68 -16.46 -4.26
C GLY A 702 -53.08 -16.62 -3.68
N PHE A 703 -53.15 -17.13 -2.47
CA PHE A 703 -54.38 -17.21 -1.69
C PHE A 703 -54.07 -17.34 -0.19
N ALA A 704 -55.05 -16.97 0.62
CA ALA A 704 -55.16 -17.36 2.01
C ALA A 704 -56.52 -18.03 2.25
N THR A 705 -56.60 -18.95 3.20
CA THR A 705 -57.87 -19.60 3.57
C THR A 705 -58.21 -19.32 5.03
N SER A 706 -59.51 -19.20 5.33
CA SER A 706 -59.98 -18.92 6.69
C SER A 706 -59.76 -20.06 7.69
N ASN A 707 -59.52 -21.28 7.20
CA ASN A 707 -59.27 -22.48 7.99
C ASN A 707 -57.77 -22.78 8.19
N SER A 708 -56.86 -21.95 7.65
CA SER A 708 -55.42 -22.11 7.81
C SER A 708 -54.78 -20.86 8.40
N ASN A 709 -53.54 -21.00 8.87
CA ASN A 709 -52.71 -19.89 9.32
C ASN A 709 -51.61 -19.58 8.28
N THR A 710 -51.91 -19.82 7.01
CA THR A 710 -50.92 -19.86 5.93
C THR A 710 -51.37 -19.02 4.75
N VAL A 711 -50.47 -18.14 4.33
CA VAL A 711 -50.49 -17.45 3.03
C VAL A 711 -49.64 -18.23 2.06
N VAL A 712 -50.14 -18.38 0.84
CA VAL A 712 -49.40 -19.04 -0.23
C VAL A 712 -49.40 -18.16 -1.46
N GLY A 713 -48.25 -17.94 -2.08
CA GLY A 713 -48.13 -17.19 -3.31
C GLY A 713 -46.98 -17.66 -4.17
N TRP A 714 -46.98 -17.30 -5.45
CA TRP A 714 -45.88 -17.61 -6.35
C TRP A 714 -45.48 -16.44 -7.24
N ASN A 715 -44.21 -16.42 -7.64
CA ASN A 715 -43.61 -15.33 -8.42
C ASN A 715 -44.08 -15.35 -9.88
N ARG A 716 -45.32 -14.91 -10.12
CA ARG A 716 -45.98 -14.96 -11.44
C ARG A 716 -45.34 -14.07 -12.51
N SER A 717 -44.82 -12.91 -12.11
CA SER A 717 -44.35 -11.88 -13.03
C SER A 717 -42.83 -11.82 -13.18
N ALA A 718 -42.09 -12.65 -12.44
CA ALA A 718 -40.64 -12.52 -12.26
C ALA A 718 -40.21 -11.10 -11.79
N ASN A 719 -41.14 -10.34 -11.20
CA ASN A 719 -40.90 -8.99 -10.71
C ASN A 719 -40.99 -8.99 -9.18
N ARG A 720 -39.85 -8.68 -8.55
CA ARG A 720 -39.68 -8.65 -7.09
C ARG A 720 -40.74 -7.82 -6.39
N MET A 721 -41.05 -6.61 -6.88
CA MET A 721 -42.01 -5.71 -6.23
C MET A 721 -43.43 -6.22 -6.35
N GLN A 722 -43.83 -6.69 -7.54
CA GLN A 722 -45.16 -7.26 -7.73
C GLN A 722 -45.38 -8.51 -6.88
N PHE A 723 -44.34 -9.33 -6.69
CA PHE A 723 -44.46 -10.50 -5.83
C PHE A 723 -44.60 -10.12 -4.35
N LEU A 724 -43.85 -9.12 -3.88
CA LEU A 724 -44.06 -8.54 -2.54
C LEU A 724 -45.49 -8.00 -2.37
N GLN A 725 -46.05 -7.34 -3.38
CA GLN A 725 -47.43 -6.86 -3.37
C GLN A 725 -48.42 -8.02 -3.26
N THR A 726 -48.24 -9.10 -4.01
CA THR A 726 -49.05 -10.32 -3.87
C THR A 726 -48.97 -10.89 -2.47
N MET A 727 -47.77 -11.01 -1.89
CA MET A 727 -47.64 -11.56 -0.53
C MET A 727 -48.30 -10.66 0.53
N ALA A 728 -48.18 -9.33 0.40
CA ALA A 728 -48.87 -8.38 1.28
C ALA A 728 -50.40 -8.40 1.09
N HIS A 729 -50.87 -8.59 -0.14
CA HIS A 729 -52.29 -8.75 -0.46
C HIS A 729 -52.86 -9.98 0.25
N GLU A 730 -52.25 -11.15 0.06
CA GLU A 730 -52.76 -12.38 0.67
C GLU A 730 -52.62 -12.38 2.21
N ALA A 731 -51.57 -11.74 2.73
CA ALA A 731 -51.42 -11.57 4.18
C ALA A 731 -52.49 -10.67 4.79
N ALA A 732 -53.04 -9.70 4.05
CA ALA A 732 -54.17 -8.91 4.51
C ALA A 732 -55.44 -9.77 4.66
N HIS A 733 -55.70 -10.67 3.70
CA HIS A 733 -56.79 -11.67 3.80
C HIS A 733 -56.61 -12.57 5.02
N LEU A 734 -55.40 -13.11 5.20
CA LEU A 734 -55.11 -13.94 6.37
C LEU A 734 -55.32 -13.17 7.67
N TYR A 735 -54.78 -11.95 7.78
CA TYR A 735 -54.94 -11.11 8.96
C TYR A 735 -56.43 -10.94 9.31
N TRP A 736 -57.27 -10.63 8.32
CA TRP A 736 -58.72 -10.53 8.48
C TRP A 736 -59.35 -11.83 9.01
N PHE A 737 -59.04 -12.99 8.43
CA PHE A 737 -59.58 -14.28 8.92
C PHE A 737 -59.22 -14.55 10.38
N ARG A 738 -58.08 -14.06 10.85
CA ARG A 738 -57.63 -14.25 12.22
C ARG A 738 -58.28 -13.28 13.21
N VAL A 739 -58.50 -12.02 12.84
CA VAL A 739 -59.12 -11.02 13.74
C VAL A 739 -60.65 -11.05 13.70
N ALA A 740 -61.24 -11.47 12.58
CA ALA A 740 -62.68 -11.52 12.35
C ALA A 740 -63.17 -12.91 11.89
N PRO A 741 -63.00 -13.98 12.69
CA PRO A 741 -63.34 -15.36 12.27
C PRO A 741 -64.84 -15.58 12.01
N ALA A 742 -65.72 -14.80 12.66
CA ALA A 742 -67.16 -14.79 12.42
C ALA A 742 -67.54 -14.04 11.13
N GLY A 743 -66.63 -13.22 10.60
CA GLY A 743 -66.90 -12.37 9.46
C GLY A 743 -67.02 -13.15 8.16
N ARG A 744 -67.96 -12.72 7.32
CA ARG A 744 -68.15 -13.20 5.95
C ARG A 744 -68.12 -11.99 5.04
N ALA A 745 -66.92 -11.65 4.56
CA ALA A 745 -66.71 -10.48 3.72
C ALA A 745 -67.14 -10.80 2.28
N PRO A 746 -67.99 -9.98 1.65
CA PRO A 746 -68.27 -10.11 0.22
C PRO A 746 -67.02 -9.78 -0.60
N SER A 747 -66.89 -10.34 -1.81
CA SER A 747 -65.67 -10.26 -2.63
C SER A 747 -65.18 -8.83 -2.84
N TRP A 748 -66.08 -7.87 -3.11
CA TRP A 748 -65.68 -6.47 -3.33
C TRP A 748 -64.98 -5.86 -2.10
N PHE A 749 -65.41 -6.26 -0.91
CA PHE A 749 -64.89 -5.75 0.35
C PHE A 749 -63.60 -6.48 0.73
N ALA A 750 -63.60 -7.82 0.66
CA ALA A 750 -62.41 -8.62 0.91
C ALA A 750 -61.24 -8.19 0.01
N GLU A 751 -61.47 -8.13 -1.31
CA GLU A 751 -60.44 -7.75 -2.27
C GLU A 751 -60.08 -6.27 -2.21
N GLY A 752 -61.06 -5.42 -1.87
CA GLY A 752 -60.80 -4.00 -1.67
C GLY A 752 -59.91 -3.71 -0.47
N MET A 753 -60.04 -4.47 0.62
CA MET A 753 -59.13 -4.39 1.75
C MET A 753 -57.74 -4.89 1.40
N ALA A 754 -57.63 -6.04 0.73
CA ALA A 754 -56.33 -6.59 0.37
C ALA A 754 -55.58 -5.71 -0.64
N THR A 755 -56.27 -5.20 -1.66
CA THR A 755 -55.69 -4.27 -2.64
C THR A 755 -55.30 -2.91 -2.05
N TYR A 756 -55.93 -2.45 -0.96
CA TYR A 756 -55.52 -1.23 -0.24
C TYR A 756 -54.06 -1.32 0.26
N PHE A 757 -53.59 -2.52 0.62
CA PHE A 757 -52.22 -2.73 1.11
C PHE A 757 -51.20 -3.08 0.01
N GLU A 758 -51.57 -3.05 -1.27
CA GLU A 758 -50.62 -3.19 -2.39
C GLU A 758 -49.77 -1.92 -2.60
N GLY A 759 -50.17 -0.79 -2.02
CA GLY A 759 -49.51 0.52 -2.15
C GLY A 759 -48.51 0.79 -1.03
N PHE A 760 -47.23 0.53 -1.29
CA PHE A 760 -46.14 0.82 -0.36
C PHE A 760 -44.83 1.24 -1.06
N ASP A 761 -44.03 2.05 -0.36
CA ASP A 761 -42.75 2.58 -0.83
C ASP A 761 -41.60 2.25 0.14
N TRP A 762 -40.39 2.11 -0.41
CA TRP A 762 -39.16 1.93 0.35
C TRP A 762 -38.32 3.22 0.33
N ASP A 763 -38.07 3.82 1.50
CA ASP A 763 -37.31 5.08 1.59
C ASP A 763 -35.79 4.90 1.80
N GLY A 764 -35.29 3.68 1.61
CA GLY A 764 -33.89 3.31 1.91
C GLY A 764 -33.68 2.80 3.33
N LYS A 765 -34.67 2.92 4.22
CA LYS A 765 -34.57 2.48 5.61
C LYS A 765 -35.81 1.75 6.15
N THR A 766 -37.01 2.14 5.74
CA THR A 766 -38.26 1.51 6.17
C THR A 766 -39.29 1.48 5.03
N TRP A 767 -40.21 0.52 5.11
CA TRP A 767 -41.39 0.48 4.24
C TRP A 767 -42.48 1.41 4.77
N LYS A 768 -43.15 2.12 3.86
CA LYS A 768 -44.29 3.01 4.17
C LYS A 768 -45.51 2.53 3.40
N PHE A 769 -46.58 2.22 4.12
CA PHE A 769 -47.87 1.80 3.58
C PHE A 769 -48.84 2.98 3.46
N GLY A 770 -49.84 2.84 2.59
CA GLY A 770 -50.86 3.87 2.33
C GLY A 770 -50.63 4.69 1.06
N GLY A 771 -49.76 4.21 0.16
CA GLY A 771 -49.55 4.80 -1.16
C GLY A 771 -50.65 4.39 -2.15
N VAL A 772 -50.73 5.10 -3.28
CA VAL A 772 -51.61 4.73 -4.39
C VAL A 772 -50.91 3.74 -5.32
N PRO A 773 -51.44 2.53 -5.57
CA PRO A 773 -50.78 1.56 -6.45
C PRO A 773 -50.72 2.03 -7.91
N ASP A 774 -49.49 2.13 -8.45
CA ASP A 774 -49.20 2.57 -9.83
C ASP A 774 -49.93 1.73 -10.91
N SER A 775 -50.23 0.47 -10.61
CA SER A 775 -50.87 -0.47 -11.55
C SER A 775 -52.40 -0.39 -11.56
N ARG A 776 -53.02 0.24 -10.55
CA ARG A 776 -54.48 0.24 -10.35
C ARG A 776 -55.11 1.55 -10.77
N LEU A 777 -54.53 2.67 -10.32
CA LEU A 777 -55.10 4.01 -10.47
C LEU A 777 -55.31 4.42 -11.94
N PRO A 778 -54.34 4.27 -12.86
CA PRO A 778 -54.55 4.66 -14.25
C PRO A 778 -55.73 3.91 -14.88
N ARG A 779 -55.79 2.58 -14.68
CA ARG A 779 -56.85 1.73 -15.23
C ARG A 779 -58.24 2.16 -14.78
N ILE A 780 -58.43 2.40 -13.49
CA ILE A 780 -59.75 2.80 -12.99
C ILE A 780 -60.08 4.25 -13.33
N ARG A 781 -59.10 5.14 -13.31
CA ARG A 781 -59.30 6.53 -13.71
C ARG A 781 -59.81 6.61 -15.15
N ASP A 782 -59.17 5.90 -16.07
CA ASP A 782 -59.56 5.87 -17.49
C ASP A 782 -60.96 5.25 -17.65
N ALA A 783 -61.23 4.11 -17.00
CA ALA A 783 -62.54 3.47 -17.04
C ALA A 783 -63.66 4.38 -16.48
N MET A 784 -63.39 5.14 -15.42
CA MET A 784 -64.34 6.09 -14.85
C MET A 784 -64.58 7.29 -15.75
N GLN A 785 -63.53 7.86 -16.35
CA GLN A 785 -63.64 8.98 -17.30
C GLN A 785 -64.41 8.58 -18.57
N GLU A 786 -64.23 7.35 -19.04
CA GLU A 786 -64.94 6.80 -20.21
C GLU A 786 -66.35 6.27 -19.88
N GLY A 787 -66.76 6.28 -18.61
CA GLY A 787 -68.06 5.76 -18.18
C GLY A 787 -68.20 4.23 -18.27
N LYS A 788 -67.07 3.51 -18.29
CA LYS A 788 -66.99 2.05 -18.43
C LYS A 788 -66.76 1.29 -17.10
N HIS A 789 -66.73 2.00 -15.98
CA HIS A 789 -66.65 1.38 -14.64
C HIS A 789 -67.94 0.61 -14.29
N LEU A 790 -67.83 -0.41 -13.44
CA LEU A 790 -69.00 -1.16 -12.96
C LEU A 790 -69.85 -0.26 -12.06
N LYS A 791 -71.17 -0.39 -12.19
CA LYS A 791 -72.11 0.25 -11.26
C LYS A 791 -72.02 -0.40 -9.87
N LEU A 792 -72.32 0.36 -8.82
CA LEU A 792 -72.17 -0.13 -7.43
C LEU A 792 -72.92 -1.45 -7.17
N ASP A 793 -74.11 -1.63 -7.75
CA ASP A 793 -74.87 -2.89 -7.62
C ASP A 793 -74.19 -4.08 -8.33
N GLU A 794 -73.50 -3.83 -9.46
CA GLU A 794 -72.73 -4.86 -10.17
C GLU A 794 -71.43 -5.19 -9.44
N LEU A 795 -70.74 -4.16 -8.90
CA LEU A 795 -69.52 -4.31 -8.13
C LEU A 795 -69.77 -5.13 -6.85
N TRP A 796 -70.84 -4.85 -6.12
CA TRP A 796 -71.13 -5.54 -4.85
C TRP A 796 -71.51 -7.01 -5.01
N LYS A 797 -72.07 -7.39 -6.16
CA LYS A 797 -72.45 -8.77 -6.50
C LYS A 797 -71.33 -9.56 -7.17
N GLY A 798 -70.20 -8.92 -7.48
CA GLY A 798 -69.09 -9.57 -8.18
C GLY A 798 -68.41 -10.67 -7.36
N ASP A 799 -67.91 -11.68 -8.06
CA ASP A 799 -67.12 -12.77 -7.50
C ASP A 799 -65.73 -12.76 -8.15
N ALA A 800 -64.71 -12.45 -7.35
CA ALA A 800 -63.35 -12.25 -7.83
C ALA A 800 -62.74 -13.54 -8.41
N LEU A 801 -62.98 -14.69 -7.76
CA LEU A 801 -62.46 -15.98 -8.18
C LEU A 801 -63.15 -16.45 -9.47
N ALA A 802 -64.47 -16.29 -9.56
CA ALA A 802 -65.21 -16.59 -10.78
C ALA A 802 -64.75 -15.70 -11.95
N LEU A 803 -64.47 -14.41 -11.71
CA LEU A 803 -63.97 -13.50 -12.73
C LEU A 803 -62.54 -13.86 -13.18
N ILE A 804 -61.63 -14.19 -12.25
CA ILE A 804 -60.27 -14.63 -12.61
C ILE A 804 -60.29 -15.84 -13.55
N ASN A 805 -61.18 -16.80 -13.28
CA ASN A 805 -61.25 -18.04 -14.03
C ASN A 805 -61.97 -17.90 -15.39
N ASN A 806 -62.88 -16.93 -15.55
CA ASN A 806 -63.75 -16.82 -16.73
C ASN A 806 -63.51 -15.56 -17.59
N ASP A 807 -63.03 -14.44 -17.02
CA ASP A 807 -62.76 -13.18 -17.73
C ASP A 807 -61.68 -12.36 -17.00
N SER A 808 -60.41 -12.61 -17.33
CA SER A 808 -59.28 -11.99 -16.66
C SER A 808 -59.20 -10.46 -16.84
N GLN A 809 -59.73 -9.90 -17.93
CA GLN A 809 -59.72 -8.45 -18.15
C GLN A 809 -60.76 -7.77 -17.26
N LYS A 810 -61.96 -8.37 -17.16
CA LYS A 810 -62.99 -7.91 -16.23
C LYS A 810 -62.56 -8.07 -14.77
N ALA A 811 -61.80 -9.12 -14.45
CA ALA A 811 -61.18 -9.27 -13.13
C ALA A 811 -60.25 -8.09 -12.80
N LEU A 812 -59.35 -7.71 -13.72
CA LEU A 812 -58.43 -6.59 -13.50
C LEU A 812 -59.14 -5.26 -13.22
N LEU A 813 -60.25 -4.99 -13.92
CA LEU A 813 -61.09 -3.81 -13.68
C LEU A 813 -61.80 -3.92 -12.32
N PHE A 814 -62.40 -5.07 -12.00
CA PHE A 814 -63.04 -5.33 -10.73
C PHE A 814 -62.12 -5.06 -9.53
N TYR A 815 -60.88 -5.58 -9.56
CA TYR A 815 -59.89 -5.32 -8.52
C TYR A 815 -59.52 -3.83 -8.41
N SER A 816 -59.32 -3.14 -9.54
CA SER A 816 -59.02 -1.71 -9.54
C SER A 816 -60.18 -0.88 -8.96
N GLU A 817 -61.43 -1.30 -9.16
CA GLU A 817 -62.63 -0.67 -8.57
C GLU A 817 -62.78 -0.95 -7.08
N CYS A 818 -62.53 -2.18 -6.64
CA CYS A 818 -62.55 -2.56 -5.23
C CYS A 818 -61.54 -1.74 -4.43
N TRP A 819 -60.32 -1.59 -4.97
CA TRP A 819 -59.29 -0.71 -4.42
C TRP A 819 -59.78 0.73 -4.33
N ALA A 820 -60.25 1.30 -5.44
CA ALA A 820 -60.65 2.71 -5.52
C ALA A 820 -61.80 3.04 -4.56
N LEU A 821 -62.74 2.12 -4.37
CA LEU A 821 -63.85 2.27 -3.42
C LEU A 821 -63.36 2.24 -1.97
N ASN A 822 -62.50 1.27 -1.62
CA ASN A 822 -61.96 1.17 -0.26
C ASN A 822 -61.03 2.35 0.08
N TYR A 823 -60.20 2.77 -0.87
CA TYR A 823 -59.34 3.93 -0.73
C TYR A 823 -60.17 5.21 -0.52
N TYR A 824 -61.21 5.44 -1.33
CA TYR A 824 -62.12 6.57 -1.12
C TYR A 824 -62.81 6.53 0.24
N LEU A 825 -63.37 5.39 0.64
CA LEU A 825 -64.06 5.26 1.92
C LEU A 825 -63.14 5.42 3.13
N SER A 826 -61.84 5.18 2.96
CA SER A 826 -60.82 5.35 4.01
C SER A 826 -60.29 6.79 4.07
N GLU A 827 -60.05 7.41 2.92
CA GLU A 827 -59.34 8.70 2.80
C GLU A 827 -60.26 9.92 2.58
N THR A 828 -61.56 9.72 2.37
CA THR A 828 -62.48 10.84 2.07
C THR A 828 -62.59 11.84 3.21
N GLU A 829 -62.57 13.14 2.88
CA GLU A 829 -62.83 14.21 3.85
C GLU A 829 -64.27 14.17 4.40
N ASN A 830 -65.18 13.48 3.70
CA ASN A 830 -66.56 13.31 4.13
C ASN A 830 -66.64 12.38 5.37
N LYS A 831 -66.72 13.00 6.55
CA LYS A 831 -66.80 12.30 7.84
C LYS A 831 -67.99 11.33 7.93
N THR A 832 -69.09 11.61 7.23
CA THR A 832 -70.26 10.72 7.21
C THR A 832 -69.94 9.42 6.49
N TYR A 833 -69.30 9.47 5.33
CA TYR A 833 -68.92 8.26 4.59
C TYR A 833 -67.84 7.44 5.32
N ARG A 834 -66.86 8.10 5.95
CA ARG A 834 -65.87 7.41 6.79
C ARG A 834 -66.50 6.70 7.99
N ALA A 835 -67.44 7.37 8.68
CA ALA A 835 -68.16 6.76 9.80
C ALA A 835 -69.01 5.57 9.34
N ALA A 836 -69.76 5.73 8.24
CA ALA A 836 -70.55 4.66 7.64
C ALA A 836 -69.70 3.44 7.25
N PHE A 837 -68.50 3.66 6.70
CA PHE A 837 -67.58 2.59 6.39
C PHE A 837 -67.05 1.89 7.65
N ALA A 838 -66.68 2.64 8.70
CA ALA A 838 -66.27 2.06 9.97
C ALA A 838 -67.38 1.18 10.59
N ASP A 839 -68.64 1.63 10.56
CA ASP A 839 -69.80 0.87 11.04
C ASP A 839 -70.05 -0.39 10.21
N TYR A 840 -69.93 -0.29 8.89
CA TYR A 840 -70.02 -1.44 7.97
C TYR A 840 -68.94 -2.48 8.28
N ARG A 841 -67.67 -2.06 8.41
CA ARG A 841 -66.56 -2.97 8.76
C ARG A 841 -66.82 -3.70 10.07
N LYS A 842 -67.29 -2.97 11.10
CA LYS A 842 -67.67 -3.55 12.39
C LYS A 842 -68.84 -4.53 12.25
N ALA A 843 -69.81 -4.27 11.37
CA ALA A 843 -70.92 -5.18 11.12
C ALA A 843 -70.45 -6.51 10.50
N ILE A 844 -69.68 -6.43 9.42
CA ILE A 844 -69.14 -7.60 8.72
C ILE A 844 -68.21 -8.40 9.64
N ALA A 845 -67.32 -7.75 10.40
CA ALA A 845 -66.40 -8.43 11.32
C ALA A 845 -67.12 -9.28 12.36
N ASN A 846 -68.29 -8.83 12.81
CA ASN A 846 -69.16 -9.54 13.77
C ASN A 846 -70.11 -10.56 13.10
N GLY A 847 -69.91 -10.87 11.82
CA GLY A 847 -70.69 -11.87 11.09
C GLY A 847 -72.09 -11.43 10.67
N ARG A 848 -72.38 -10.12 10.66
CA ARG A 848 -73.65 -9.59 10.15
C ARG A 848 -73.59 -9.43 8.63
N ASP A 849 -74.55 -10.02 7.93
CA ASP A 849 -74.68 -9.90 6.47
C ASP A 849 -75.58 -8.69 6.13
N GLU A 850 -74.98 -7.50 6.11
CA GLU A 850 -75.67 -6.23 5.81
C GLU A 850 -74.97 -5.54 4.62
N PRO A 851 -75.69 -5.03 3.61
CA PRO A 851 -75.06 -4.35 2.48
C PRO A 851 -74.56 -2.95 2.88
N LEU A 852 -73.47 -2.46 2.24
CA LEU A 852 -72.94 -1.12 2.51
C LEU A 852 -73.98 -0.01 2.28
N SER A 853 -74.91 -0.21 1.33
CA SER A 853 -76.01 0.71 1.08
C SER A 853 -76.88 1.02 2.29
N LYS A 854 -76.94 0.13 3.29
CA LYS A 854 -77.67 0.39 4.54
C LYS A 854 -77.05 1.52 5.36
N PHE A 855 -75.74 1.75 5.22
CA PHE A 855 -74.98 2.72 6.00
C PHE A 855 -74.79 4.06 5.25
N ILE A 856 -75.04 4.08 3.94
CA ILE A 856 -74.86 5.26 3.08
C ILE A 856 -76.23 5.92 2.81
N PRO A 857 -76.45 7.18 3.23
CA PRO A 857 -77.77 7.82 3.18
C PRO A 857 -78.24 8.24 1.77
N ASP A 858 -77.32 8.47 0.82
CA ASP A 858 -77.63 8.87 -0.57
C ASP A 858 -76.62 8.21 -1.52
N LEU A 859 -77.06 7.13 -2.19
CA LEU A 859 -76.21 6.31 -3.05
C LEU A 859 -75.84 6.99 -4.36
N ASP A 860 -76.76 7.73 -4.98
CA ASP A 860 -76.51 8.41 -6.26
C ASP A 860 -75.50 9.54 -6.09
N LYS A 861 -75.60 10.28 -4.98
CA LYS A 861 -74.61 11.28 -4.62
C LYS A 861 -73.28 10.64 -4.25
N PHE A 862 -73.30 9.55 -3.49
CA PHE A 862 -72.09 8.81 -3.12
C PHE A 862 -71.32 8.32 -4.35
N GLU A 863 -71.98 7.70 -5.33
CA GLU A 863 -71.32 7.22 -6.56
C GLU A 863 -70.69 8.38 -7.35
N LYS A 864 -71.37 9.52 -7.48
CA LYS A 864 -70.83 10.71 -8.15
C LYS A 864 -69.64 11.31 -7.40
N ASP A 865 -69.70 11.40 -6.08
CA ASP A 865 -68.62 11.92 -5.25
C ASP A 865 -67.39 10.99 -5.31
N TRP A 866 -67.61 9.67 -5.31
CA TRP A 866 -66.57 8.67 -5.46
C TRP A 866 -65.88 8.75 -6.82
N VAL A 867 -66.63 8.78 -7.91
CA VAL A 867 -66.08 8.93 -9.27
C VAL A 867 -65.28 10.23 -9.40
N ARG A 868 -65.78 11.34 -8.84
CA ARG A 868 -65.05 12.63 -8.84
C ARG A 868 -63.75 12.55 -8.05
N PHE A 869 -63.75 11.86 -6.91
CA PHE A 869 -62.55 11.68 -6.10
C PHE A 869 -61.48 10.90 -6.86
N VAL A 870 -61.83 9.72 -7.41
CA VAL A 870 -60.86 8.85 -8.10
C VAL A 870 -60.32 9.47 -9.39
N THR A 871 -61.17 10.22 -10.12
CA THR A 871 -60.74 10.95 -11.32
C THR A 871 -59.89 12.19 -11.02
N GLY A 872 -59.90 12.66 -9.76
CA GLY A 872 -59.14 13.83 -9.28
C GLY A 872 -57.89 13.51 -8.46
N LEU A 873 -57.72 12.27 -7.98
CA LEU A 873 -56.40 11.71 -7.63
C LEU A 873 -55.50 11.75 -8.86
#